data_AF-A0A1M7LYX0-F1
#
_entry.id   AF-A0A1M7LYX0-F1
#
_cell.length_a   1.000
_cell.length_b   1.000
_cell.length_c   1.000
_cell.angle_alpha   90.00
_cell.angle_beta   90.00
_cell.angle_gamma   90.00
#
_symmetry.space_group_name_H-M   'P 1'
#
loop_
_entity.id
_entity.type
_entity.pdbx_description
1 polymer ?
#
loop_
_entity_poly.entity_id
_entity_poly.type
_entity_poly.pdbx_seq_one_letter_code
_entity_poly.pdbx_strand_id
1 'polypeptide(L)'
;MKKLLSAVTSLVMAATMVAAAVPVAVNAADTTKGFSIKTYDPKNPSAASAKNTITIDKKDIPAGGYVIPSAVYYSEGTVNTTDSLLVSLTTDSKDISFKYYDPGSDAYFDEAQSYNLTGVDFKTDRYISWAGFCKSARAGYKPAGEYQFGLDSSQTAAGTNNYFLGCSWMNKGVDYAWAGEASDSYPFYVFDTIVPQNIEAGTYKVTYCDYNTDASGVNDNPCPMVEGGGSRYTKAAKNGDKQLKLEEFTIVVKDGDVVTTPTTTTAPVVTTTQPVQTQPVVTDVPITSGDVNFKFADASGNSTVNVESGKAATIEVDVNIEAGTNPISALDVQFKASNGIKISEILDSANAFPGKTVSTNMAELRANYATLKGDTPLTADNGKSAFMLTIDVPATLAQGTYTVDFAQCKIFKDNTKFNYEVGVTPYTIVVGDAPISTTTTTKPPVTQPTTTPVVTSAPTVGDVNFKFADANGNSTVEVESGKAASIEVDVNIEAGTNPISALDVQFKTSNGIKISEILDSANAFPGKTVSTNMTELRANYATLKGDTPLTADNGKSAFMITVDVPAGTPDGTYTVDFAQCKIFKDNTKFNYAVGVTPLTIVVGKPVTTPDVTTKETTTTTTKVTTITTVVTEPTTTTVVTPGTKLDVTLWGDTNCNGEVNVADVVVLNRLLNDPTYIVKHPVTKADVTAQGKVNADVVAPQSKDGKGIDPATVKLTAADSEAIAMYILEKGSIPTD
;
A
#
# COMPACT_ATOMS: atom_id res chain seq x y z
N MET A 1 -44.98 -37.01 -27.58
CA MET A 1 -44.65 -37.63 -26.26
C MET A 1 -43.18 -38.03 -26.29
N LYS A 2 -42.43 -37.59 -25.28
CA LYS A 2 -40.95 -37.58 -25.19
C LYS A 2 -40.37 -39.01 -25.05
N LYS A 3 -39.25 -39.27 -25.74
CA LYS A 3 -38.24 -40.31 -25.44
C LYS A 3 -36.86 -39.61 -25.54
N LEU A 4 -36.08 -39.53 -24.45
CA LEU A 4 -35.07 -40.48 -23.94
C LEU A 4 -33.83 -40.65 -24.84
N LEU A 5 -32.69 -40.25 -24.27
CA LEU A 5 -31.26 -40.64 -24.45
C LEU A 5 -30.61 -40.57 -25.85
N SER A 6 -29.40 -39.97 -25.94
CA SER A 6 -28.14 -40.71 -26.12
C SER A 6 -26.91 -39.78 -26.25
N ALA A 7 -25.80 -40.23 -25.68
CA ALA A 7 -24.44 -39.79 -25.92
C ALA A 7 -23.86 -40.38 -27.24
N VAL A 8 -22.57 -40.09 -27.50
CA VAL A 8 -21.56 -40.84 -28.28
C VAL A 8 -21.18 -40.29 -29.68
N THR A 9 -19.99 -39.66 -29.70
CA THR A 9 -18.85 -39.69 -30.66
C THR A 9 -18.95 -40.40 -32.02
N SER A 10 -18.31 -39.82 -33.05
CA SER A 10 -17.19 -40.38 -33.88
C SER A 10 -17.10 -39.62 -35.23
N LEU A 11 -15.94 -39.05 -35.60
CA LEU A 11 -14.84 -39.66 -36.39
C LEU A 11 -15.14 -39.74 -37.90
N VAL A 12 -14.51 -38.88 -38.70
CA VAL A 12 -14.06 -39.23 -40.07
C VAL A 12 -12.69 -38.59 -40.30
N MET A 13 -11.70 -39.44 -40.61
CA MET A 13 -10.37 -39.08 -41.08
C MET A 13 -10.42 -38.47 -42.49
N ALA A 14 -9.50 -37.55 -42.77
CA ALA A 14 -8.85 -37.50 -44.08
C ALA A 14 -7.36 -37.24 -43.88
N ALA A 15 -6.57 -38.29 -44.07
CA ALA A 15 -5.12 -38.20 -44.20
C ALA A 15 -4.78 -37.66 -45.59
N THR A 16 -3.93 -36.65 -45.67
CA THR A 16 -3.11 -36.37 -46.86
C THR A 16 -1.71 -35.97 -46.40
N MET A 17 -0.75 -36.83 -46.75
CA MET A 17 0.68 -36.59 -46.61
C MET A 17 1.11 -35.38 -47.44
N VAL A 18 1.91 -34.48 -46.86
CA VAL A 18 2.75 -33.54 -47.63
C VAL A 18 4.17 -33.59 -47.06
N ALA A 19 5.11 -33.72 -47.98
CA ALA A 19 6.49 -34.12 -47.77
C ALA A 19 7.28 -33.20 -46.83
N ALA A 20 8.11 -33.82 -45.98
CA ALA A 20 9.16 -33.16 -45.24
C ALA A 20 10.21 -32.60 -46.22
N ALA A 21 10.26 -31.27 -46.36
CA ALA A 21 11.46 -30.58 -46.78
C ALA A 21 12.30 -30.31 -45.52
N VAL A 22 13.44 -30.99 -45.42
CA VAL A 22 14.44 -30.78 -44.36
C VAL A 22 14.98 -29.36 -44.48
N PRO A 23 14.87 -28.49 -43.45
CA PRO A 23 15.62 -27.26 -43.45
C PRO A 23 17.10 -27.59 -43.20
N VAL A 24 17.92 -27.13 -44.14
CA VAL A 24 19.37 -27.05 -44.05
C VAL A 24 19.77 -26.46 -42.70
N ALA A 25 20.67 -27.15 -42.00
CA ALA A 25 21.30 -26.65 -40.79
C ALA A 25 22.00 -25.32 -41.09
N VAL A 26 21.42 -24.23 -40.56
CA VAL A 26 22.09 -22.95 -40.40
C VAL A 26 22.46 -22.80 -38.94
N ASN A 27 23.71 -22.38 -38.72
CA ASN A 27 24.41 -22.31 -37.44
C ASN A 27 23.53 -21.83 -36.28
N ALA A 28 23.64 -22.51 -35.13
CA ALA A 28 22.79 -22.34 -33.95
C ALA A 28 22.76 -20.89 -33.44
N ALA A 29 21.80 -20.12 -33.94
CA ALA A 29 21.21 -19.04 -33.18
C ALA A 29 20.55 -19.64 -31.93
N ASP A 30 20.57 -18.91 -30.82
CA ASP A 30 19.77 -19.24 -29.65
C ASP A 30 18.28 -19.07 -30.04
N THR A 31 17.73 -20.11 -30.66
CA THR A 31 16.38 -20.19 -31.26
C THR A 31 15.30 -20.47 -30.22
N THR A 32 15.63 -20.31 -28.93
CA THR A 32 14.78 -20.74 -27.82
C THR A 32 13.59 -19.82 -27.59
N LYS A 33 13.67 -18.55 -28.01
CA LYS A 33 12.61 -17.55 -27.81
C LYS A 33 11.82 -17.24 -29.08
N GLY A 34 10.49 -17.20 -28.95
CA GLY A 34 9.62 -16.96 -30.10
C GLY A 34 8.15 -16.84 -29.77
N PHE A 35 7.37 -16.45 -30.77
CA PHE A 35 5.92 -16.33 -30.70
C PHE A 35 5.25 -17.19 -31.77
N SER A 36 4.08 -17.75 -31.44
CA SER A 36 3.21 -18.38 -32.44
C SER A 36 1.76 -17.94 -32.26
N ILE A 37 1.08 -17.65 -33.39
CA ILE A 37 -0.34 -17.31 -33.42
C ILE A 37 -1.10 -18.56 -33.85
N LYS A 38 -2.00 -19.06 -33.00
CA LYS A 38 -2.74 -20.29 -33.24
C LYS A 38 -4.16 -20.23 -32.68
N THR A 39 -4.99 -21.22 -33.00
CA THR A 39 -6.31 -21.41 -32.36
C THR A 39 -6.16 -21.70 -30.87
N TYR A 40 -7.11 -21.27 -30.05
CA TYR A 40 -7.17 -21.57 -28.63
C TYR A 40 -8.29 -22.60 -28.32
N ASP A 41 -7.94 -23.69 -27.64
CA ASP A 41 -8.90 -24.61 -27.02
C ASP A 41 -8.65 -24.63 -25.51
N PRO A 42 -9.58 -24.13 -24.68
CA PRO A 42 -9.39 -24.09 -23.23
C PRO A 42 -9.24 -25.48 -22.59
N LYS A 43 -9.71 -26.55 -23.23
CA LYS A 43 -9.52 -27.94 -22.76
C LYS A 43 -8.16 -28.51 -23.13
N ASN A 44 -7.54 -27.97 -24.18
CA ASN A 44 -6.23 -28.36 -24.67
C ASN A 44 -5.42 -27.09 -24.97
N PRO A 45 -5.05 -26.32 -23.91
CA PRO A 45 -4.60 -24.94 -24.07
C PRO A 45 -3.20 -24.81 -24.67
N SER A 46 -2.44 -25.90 -24.79
CA SER A 46 -1.06 -25.88 -25.28
C SER A 46 -0.93 -25.48 -26.75
N ALA A 47 0.17 -24.81 -27.07
CA ALA A 47 0.57 -24.53 -28.45
C ALA A 47 0.73 -25.79 -29.31
N ALA A 48 0.98 -26.95 -28.69
CA ALA A 48 1.15 -28.23 -29.37
C ALA A 48 -0.18 -28.83 -29.88
N SER A 49 -1.28 -28.58 -29.19
CA SER A 49 -2.64 -28.99 -29.60
C SER A 49 -3.31 -27.98 -30.52
N ALA A 50 -2.80 -26.75 -30.55
CA ALA A 50 -3.34 -25.64 -31.33
C ALA A 50 -2.98 -25.71 -32.82
N LYS A 51 -3.85 -25.14 -33.67
CA LYS A 51 -3.66 -25.09 -35.13
C LYS A 51 -3.25 -23.69 -35.56
N ASN A 52 -2.26 -23.60 -36.44
CA ASN A 52 -1.86 -22.34 -37.09
C ASN A 52 -2.61 -22.08 -38.42
N THR A 53 -3.44 -23.02 -38.87
CA THR A 53 -4.28 -22.88 -40.06
C THR A 53 -5.67 -23.43 -39.79
N ILE A 54 -6.69 -22.67 -40.21
CA ILE A 54 -8.09 -23.13 -40.21
C ILE A 54 -8.70 -22.96 -41.59
N THR A 55 -9.74 -23.75 -41.86
CA THR A 55 -10.58 -23.62 -43.05
C THR A 55 -12.03 -23.45 -42.61
N ILE A 56 -12.71 -22.46 -43.17
CA ILE A 56 -14.12 -22.13 -42.92
C ILE A 56 -14.84 -22.15 -44.26
N ASP A 57 -15.98 -22.83 -44.34
CA ASP A 57 -16.87 -22.68 -45.50
C ASP A 57 -17.67 -21.38 -45.34
N LYS A 58 -17.70 -20.54 -46.38
CA LYS A 58 -18.38 -19.23 -46.34
C LYS A 58 -19.84 -19.33 -45.90
N LYS A 59 -20.53 -20.43 -46.25
CA LYS A 59 -21.93 -20.69 -45.85
C LYS A 59 -22.13 -20.85 -44.35
N ASP A 60 -21.08 -21.21 -43.61
CA ASP A 60 -21.14 -21.48 -42.16
C ASP A 60 -20.81 -20.23 -41.34
N ILE A 61 -20.53 -19.09 -41.98
CA ILE A 61 -20.31 -17.81 -41.32
C ILE A 61 -21.68 -17.18 -40.99
N PRO A 62 -22.06 -17.07 -39.71
CA PRO A 62 -23.35 -16.49 -39.34
C PRO A 62 -23.35 -14.97 -39.51
N ALA A 63 -24.53 -14.34 -39.46
CA ALA A 63 -24.66 -12.89 -39.61
C ALA A 63 -23.86 -12.06 -38.59
N GLY A 64 -23.62 -12.61 -37.39
CA GLY A 64 -22.76 -11.99 -36.37
C GLY A 64 -21.26 -12.17 -36.58
N GLY A 65 -20.84 -12.84 -37.66
CA GLY A 65 -19.45 -13.22 -37.91
C GLY A 65 -19.08 -14.57 -37.29
N TYR A 66 -18.09 -15.24 -37.87
CA TYR A 66 -17.51 -16.46 -37.36
C TYR A 66 -16.39 -16.10 -36.39
N VAL A 67 -16.55 -16.50 -35.12
CA VAL A 67 -15.57 -16.25 -34.06
C VAL A 67 -14.61 -17.41 -33.98
N ILE A 68 -13.32 -17.11 -34.14
CA ILE A 68 -12.24 -18.07 -33.96
C ILE A 68 -11.54 -17.73 -32.65
N PRO A 69 -11.66 -18.57 -31.61
CA PRO A 69 -10.79 -18.48 -30.45
C PRO A 69 -9.34 -18.64 -30.89
N SER A 70 -8.53 -17.62 -30.65
CA SER A 70 -7.13 -17.52 -31.05
C SER A 70 -6.26 -17.16 -29.84
N ALA A 71 -4.96 -17.45 -29.95
CA ALA A 71 -4.00 -17.13 -28.92
C ALA A 71 -2.63 -16.83 -29.52
N VAL A 72 -1.87 -16.00 -28.81
CA VAL A 72 -0.42 -15.92 -28.97
C VAL A 72 0.20 -16.80 -27.91
N TYR A 73 1.11 -17.67 -28.32
CA TYR A 73 1.94 -18.48 -27.44
C TYR A 73 3.36 -17.92 -27.43
N TYR A 74 3.97 -17.89 -26.25
CA TYR A 74 5.36 -17.52 -26.07
C TYR A 74 6.17 -18.75 -25.69
N SER A 75 7.25 -19.01 -26.42
CA SER A 75 8.18 -20.08 -26.12
C SER A 75 9.50 -19.48 -25.62
N GLU A 76 10.05 -20.07 -24.56
CA GLU A 76 11.40 -19.84 -24.05
C GLU A 76 11.96 -21.13 -23.43
N GLY A 77 13.29 -21.28 -23.46
CA GLY A 77 13.96 -22.48 -22.97
C GLY A 77 14.19 -22.54 -21.46
N THR A 78 14.18 -21.39 -20.78
CA THR A 78 14.53 -21.28 -19.35
C THR A 78 13.63 -20.26 -18.68
N VAL A 79 13.00 -20.66 -17.58
CA VAL A 79 12.19 -19.79 -16.72
C VAL A 79 13.04 -18.64 -16.13
N ASN A 80 12.43 -17.49 -15.87
CA ASN A 80 13.09 -16.30 -15.31
C ASN A 80 14.20 -15.73 -16.19
N THR A 81 14.04 -15.80 -17.52
CA THR A 81 14.99 -15.20 -18.48
C THR A 81 14.36 -14.13 -19.36
N THR A 82 13.18 -13.64 -18.97
CA THR A 82 12.40 -12.65 -19.72
C THR A 82 11.97 -11.54 -18.78
N ASP A 83 12.35 -10.33 -19.13
CA ASP A 83 12.00 -9.10 -18.43
C ASP A 83 10.84 -8.37 -19.09
N SER A 84 10.79 -8.37 -20.43
CA SER A 84 9.71 -7.75 -21.20
C SER A 84 9.34 -8.55 -22.46
N LEU A 85 8.06 -8.50 -22.83
CA LEU A 85 7.53 -9.00 -24.11
C LEU A 85 6.74 -7.87 -24.78
N LEU A 86 6.89 -7.72 -26.09
CA LEU A 86 6.13 -6.79 -26.90
C LEU A 86 5.69 -7.47 -28.19
N VAL A 87 4.38 -7.59 -28.39
CA VAL A 87 3.79 -8.24 -29.56
C VAL A 87 2.59 -7.44 -30.03
N SER A 88 2.64 -6.97 -31.26
CA SER A 88 1.50 -6.37 -31.94
C SER A 88 1.11 -7.18 -33.16
N LEU A 89 -0.19 -7.41 -33.32
CA LEU A 89 -0.77 -8.17 -34.41
C LEU A 89 -1.56 -7.27 -35.34
N THR A 90 -1.63 -7.66 -36.61
CA THR A 90 -2.56 -7.11 -37.58
C THR A 90 -3.08 -8.20 -38.52
N THR A 91 -4.01 -7.84 -39.39
CA THR A 91 -4.55 -8.70 -40.44
C THR A 91 -4.13 -8.20 -41.81
N ASP A 92 -4.25 -9.03 -42.84
CA ASP A 92 -4.18 -8.61 -44.25
C ASP A 92 -5.54 -8.17 -44.82
N SER A 93 -6.59 -8.13 -43.99
CA SER A 93 -7.94 -7.69 -44.36
C SER A 93 -8.54 -6.76 -43.30
N LYS A 94 -8.94 -5.56 -43.74
CA LYS A 94 -9.66 -4.57 -42.91
C LYS A 94 -10.99 -5.07 -42.34
N ASP A 95 -11.55 -6.13 -42.93
CA ASP A 95 -12.87 -6.64 -42.57
C ASP A 95 -12.78 -7.63 -41.39
N ILE A 96 -11.61 -8.22 -41.14
CA ILE A 96 -11.37 -9.09 -39.98
C ILE A 96 -11.03 -8.21 -38.78
N SER A 97 -11.70 -8.45 -37.66
CA SER A 97 -11.49 -7.71 -36.41
C SER A 97 -11.03 -8.61 -35.27
N PHE A 98 -10.57 -7.98 -34.19
CA PHE A 98 -10.14 -8.66 -32.97
C PHE A 98 -10.95 -8.23 -31.76
N LYS A 99 -11.06 -9.13 -30.79
CA LYS A 99 -11.43 -8.85 -29.41
C LYS A 99 -10.42 -9.57 -28.51
N TYR A 100 -9.78 -8.89 -27.58
CA TYR A 100 -8.85 -9.54 -26.65
C TYR A 100 -9.53 -9.82 -25.30
N TYR A 101 -8.90 -10.67 -24.51
CA TYR A 101 -9.26 -10.94 -23.12
C TYR A 101 -8.02 -10.70 -22.27
N ASP A 102 -8.08 -9.78 -21.32
CA ASP A 102 -7.00 -9.58 -20.35
C ASP A 102 -6.97 -10.75 -19.35
N PRO A 103 -5.82 -11.46 -19.17
CA PRO A 103 -5.76 -12.65 -18.33
C PRO A 103 -5.97 -12.34 -16.84
N GLY A 104 -5.74 -11.09 -16.43
CA GLY A 104 -5.96 -10.64 -15.08
C GLY A 104 -7.42 -10.32 -14.82
N SER A 105 -8.08 -9.62 -15.74
CA SER A 105 -9.31 -8.89 -15.42
C SER A 105 -10.56 -9.32 -16.20
N ASP A 106 -10.43 -9.97 -17.36
CA ASP A 106 -11.58 -10.30 -18.20
C ASP A 106 -11.97 -11.78 -18.07
N ALA A 107 -13.22 -12.03 -17.69
CA ALA A 107 -13.80 -13.37 -17.79
C ALA A 107 -13.77 -13.85 -19.24
N TYR A 108 -13.32 -15.10 -19.42
CA TYR A 108 -13.32 -15.79 -20.72
C TYR A 108 -14.45 -16.81 -20.80
N PHE A 109 -14.82 -17.42 -19.67
CA PHE A 109 -15.91 -18.36 -19.54
C PHE A 109 -17.11 -17.70 -18.86
N ASP A 110 -18.32 -18.13 -19.23
CA ASP A 110 -19.54 -17.68 -18.55
C ASP A 110 -19.62 -18.21 -17.09
N GLU A 111 -18.96 -19.33 -16.81
CA GLU A 111 -18.90 -19.96 -15.50
C GLU A 111 -17.46 -20.32 -15.14
N ALA A 112 -17.12 -20.22 -13.85
CA ALA A 112 -15.79 -20.55 -13.36
C ALA A 112 -15.44 -22.05 -13.57
N GLN A 113 -14.33 -22.29 -14.26
CA GLN A 113 -13.77 -23.61 -14.53
C GLN A 113 -12.79 -24.02 -13.43
N SER A 114 -12.60 -25.33 -13.22
CA SER A 114 -11.68 -25.87 -12.21
C SER A 114 -10.31 -26.16 -12.79
N TYR A 115 -9.26 -25.78 -12.06
CA TYR A 115 -7.86 -25.96 -12.46
C TYR A 115 -7.02 -26.43 -11.28
N ASN A 116 -5.91 -27.10 -11.60
CA ASN A 116 -4.82 -27.36 -10.65
C ASN A 116 -3.54 -26.75 -11.23
N LEU A 117 -2.94 -25.80 -10.51
CA LEU A 117 -1.62 -25.25 -10.85
C LEU A 117 -0.68 -25.48 -9.67
N THR A 118 0.45 -26.13 -9.93
CA THR A 118 1.49 -26.38 -8.91
C THR A 118 0.94 -27.05 -7.64
N GLY A 119 -0.05 -27.93 -7.78
CA GLY A 119 -0.68 -28.64 -6.65
C GLY A 119 -1.77 -27.87 -5.91
N VAL A 120 -2.14 -26.67 -6.37
CA VAL A 120 -3.25 -25.88 -5.82
C VAL A 120 -4.49 -26.03 -6.68
N ASP A 121 -5.57 -26.56 -6.11
CA ASP A 121 -6.89 -26.60 -6.73
C ASP A 121 -7.61 -25.25 -6.56
N PHE A 122 -8.12 -24.68 -7.65
CA PHE A 122 -8.88 -23.44 -7.62
C PHE A 122 -9.91 -23.38 -8.76
N LYS A 123 -10.76 -22.35 -8.73
CA LYS A 123 -11.71 -22.05 -9.81
C LYS A 123 -11.51 -20.64 -10.33
N THR A 124 -11.68 -20.47 -11.64
CA THR A 124 -11.65 -19.16 -12.29
C THR A 124 -12.44 -19.21 -13.59
N ASP A 125 -13.12 -18.12 -13.93
CA ASP A 125 -13.78 -17.88 -15.22
C ASP A 125 -12.82 -17.24 -16.25
N ARG A 126 -11.60 -16.89 -15.84
CA ARG A 126 -10.51 -16.43 -16.70
C ARG A 126 -9.75 -17.59 -17.32
N TYR A 127 -9.13 -17.36 -18.48
CA TYR A 127 -8.18 -18.32 -19.04
C TYR A 127 -6.85 -18.28 -18.27
N ILE A 128 -6.12 -19.40 -18.29
CA ILE A 128 -4.78 -19.50 -17.68
C ILE A 128 -3.73 -19.02 -18.70
N SER A 129 -2.91 -18.04 -18.32
CA SER A 129 -1.82 -17.53 -19.14
C SER A 129 -0.51 -18.31 -18.91
N TRP A 130 0.44 -18.14 -19.82
CA TRP A 130 1.72 -18.86 -19.89
C TRP A 130 2.51 -18.94 -18.57
N ALA A 131 2.46 -17.87 -17.78
CA ALA A 131 3.09 -17.75 -16.47
C ALA A 131 2.06 -17.48 -15.36
N GLY A 132 0.81 -17.89 -15.57
CA GLY A 132 -0.25 -17.80 -14.58
C GLY A 132 -0.03 -18.73 -13.39
N PHE A 133 -0.45 -18.30 -12.20
CA PHE A 133 -0.27 -19.05 -10.97
C PHE A 133 -1.46 -18.89 -10.02
N CYS A 134 -1.53 -19.76 -9.01
CA CYS A 134 -2.45 -19.66 -7.89
C CYS A 134 -1.70 -20.02 -6.60
N LYS A 135 -1.57 -19.07 -5.67
CA LYS A 135 -0.86 -19.30 -4.39
C LYS A 135 -1.67 -20.17 -3.44
N SER A 136 -2.99 -19.96 -3.43
CA SER A 136 -3.97 -20.73 -2.65
C SER A 136 -5.35 -20.54 -3.28
N ALA A 137 -6.27 -21.47 -3.03
CA ALA A 137 -7.65 -21.35 -3.48
C ALA A 137 -8.32 -20.03 -3.05
N ARG A 138 -7.94 -19.52 -1.87
CA ARG A 138 -8.39 -18.24 -1.32
C ARG A 138 -7.83 -17.03 -2.09
N ALA A 139 -6.55 -17.04 -2.41
CA ALA A 139 -5.90 -15.99 -3.20
C ALA A 139 -6.41 -15.94 -4.64
N GLY A 140 -6.88 -17.07 -5.17
CA GLY A 140 -7.40 -17.19 -6.53
C GLY A 140 -6.30 -17.14 -7.60
N TYR A 141 -6.73 -17.12 -8.85
CA TYR A 141 -5.84 -17.09 -10.01
C TYR A 141 -5.24 -15.70 -10.26
N LYS A 142 -3.95 -15.65 -10.64
CA LYS A 142 -3.27 -14.44 -11.08
C LYS A 142 -2.35 -14.72 -12.28
N PRO A 143 -2.31 -13.83 -13.29
CA PRO A 143 -1.21 -13.83 -14.25
C PRO A 143 0.07 -13.31 -13.58
N ALA A 144 1.24 -13.80 -13.99
CA ALA A 144 2.51 -13.15 -13.64
C ALA A 144 2.73 -11.89 -14.49
N GLY A 145 3.48 -10.94 -13.92
CA GLY A 145 3.82 -9.66 -14.55
C GLY A 145 2.62 -8.74 -14.79
N GLU A 146 2.87 -7.64 -15.49
CA GLU A 146 1.84 -6.67 -15.88
C GLU A 146 1.58 -6.77 -17.38
N TYR A 147 0.31 -6.89 -17.77
CA TYR A 147 -0.14 -6.86 -19.17
C TYR A 147 -0.69 -5.47 -19.52
N GLN A 148 -0.38 -4.98 -20.70
CA GLN A 148 -1.03 -3.79 -21.27
C GLN A 148 -1.44 -4.07 -22.71
N PHE A 149 -2.71 -3.83 -23.01
CA PHE A 149 -3.29 -4.06 -24.33
C PHE A 149 -3.68 -2.75 -25.01
N GLY A 150 -3.54 -2.72 -26.33
CA GLY A 150 -4.08 -1.69 -27.22
C GLY A 150 -4.87 -2.36 -28.34
N LEU A 151 -6.07 -1.87 -28.63
CA LEU A 151 -6.94 -2.41 -29.68
C LEU A 151 -7.53 -1.25 -30.48
N ASP A 152 -7.20 -1.19 -31.76
CA ASP A 152 -7.67 -0.16 -32.67
C ASP A 152 -8.07 -0.77 -34.01
N SER A 153 -9.00 -0.14 -34.73
CA SER A 153 -9.37 -0.58 -36.08
C SER A 153 -8.29 -0.29 -37.14
N SER A 154 -7.27 0.50 -36.79
CA SER A 154 -6.11 0.87 -37.61
C SER A 154 -5.00 1.45 -36.72
N GLN A 155 -3.73 1.30 -37.10
CA GLN A 155 -2.62 1.89 -36.37
C GLN A 155 -1.51 2.37 -37.32
N THR A 156 -1.51 3.68 -37.59
CA THR A 156 -0.57 4.32 -38.52
C THR A 156 0.89 4.13 -38.11
N ALA A 157 1.19 4.20 -36.80
CA ALA A 157 2.55 4.00 -36.31
C ALA A 157 3.07 2.58 -36.59
N ALA A 158 2.17 1.60 -36.60
CA ALA A 158 2.47 0.20 -36.94
C ALA A 158 2.40 -0.08 -38.45
N GLY A 159 2.15 0.93 -39.28
CA GLY A 159 2.07 0.80 -40.74
C GLY A 159 0.85 0.02 -41.23
N THR A 160 -0.22 -0.09 -40.43
CA THR A 160 -1.42 -0.85 -40.80
C THR A 160 -2.68 0.01 -40.81
N ASN A 161 -3.47 -0.13 -41.87
CA ASN A 161 -4.83 0.40 -41.96
C ASN A 161 -5.90 -0.65 -41.57
N ASN A 162 -5.46 -1.83 -41.13
CA ASN A 162 -6.31 -2.92 -40.68
C ASN A 162 -6.31 -2.99 -39.15
N TYR A 163 -7.17 -3.83 -38.59
CA TYR A 163 -7.26 -4.02 -37.14
C TYR A 163 -5.88 -4.29 -36.53
N PHE A 164 -5.62 -3.64 -35.41
CA PHE A 164 -4.39 -3.68 -34.65
C PHE A 164 -4.67 -4.17 -33.24
N LEU A 165 -3.91 -5.17 -32.78
CA LEU A 165 -3.94 -5.65 -31.39
C LEU A 165 -2.51 -5.65 -30.85
N GLY A 166 -2.19 -4.68 -30.00
CA GLY A 166 -0.93 -4.60 -29.27
C GLY A 166 -1.04 -5.23 -27.89
N CYS A 167 0.00 -5.94 -27.48
CA CYS A 167 0.20 -6.42 -26.11
C CYS A 167 1.65 -6.17 -25.70
N SER A 168 1.85 -5.50 -24.58
CA SER A 168 3.13 -5.48 -23.87
C SER A 168 3.00 -6.22 -22.53
N TRP A 169 4.11 -6.79 -22.08
CA TRP A 169 4.20 -7.46 -20.80
C TRP A 169 5.53 -7.13 -20.11
N MET A 170 5.50 -6.97 -18.79
CA MET A 170 6.67 -6.66 -17.98
C MET A 170 6.71 -7.55 -16.73
N ASN A 171 7.87 -8.12 -16.40
CA ASN A 171 8.03 -8.98 -15.22
C ASN A 171 8.04 -8.21 -13.89
N LYS A 172 8.22 -6.89 -13.93
CA LYS A 172 8.34 -6.00 -12.75
C LYS A 172 9.47 -6.40 -11.77
N GLY A 173 10.50 -7.08 -12.26
CA GLY A 173 11.60 -7.57 -11.43
C GLY A 173 11.19 -8.69 -10.45
N VAL A 174 10.13 -9.42 -10.76
CA VAL A 174 9.65 -10.56 -9.96
C VAL A 174 9.88 -11.85 -10.72
N ASP A 175 10.37 -12.87 -10.00
CA ASP A 175 10.48 -14.23 -10.52
C ASP A 175 9.08 -14.80 -10.85
N TYR A 176 8.98 -15.51 -11.96
CA TYR A 176 7.81 -16.25 -12.42
C TYR A 176 8.11 -17.75 -12.59
N ALA A 177 7.04 -18.51 -12.78
CA ALA A 177 7.09 -19.91 -13.19
C ALA A 177 6.14 -20.11 -14.37
N TRP A 178 6.40 -21.11 -15.20
CA TRP A 178 5.44 -21.49 -16.24
C TRP A 178 4.22 -22.15 -15.60
N ALA A 179 3.04 -21.84 -16.13
CA ALA A 179 1.79 -22.43 -15.68
C ALA A 179 1.66 -23.93 -16.03
N GLY A 180 2.40 -24.38 -17.03
CA GLY A 180 2.50 -25.80 -17.40
C GLY A 180 3.96 -26.27 -17.49
N GLU A 181 4.15 -27.45 -18.08
CA GLU A 181 5.49 -28.08 -18.20
C GLU A 181 6.46 -27.27 -19.08
N ALA A 182 5.93 -26.43 -19.96
CA ALA A 182 6.67 -25.53 -20.84
C ALA A 182 6.01 -24.14 -20.89
N SER A 183 6.77 -23.13 -21.27
CA SER A 183 6.32 -21.74 -21.45
C SER A 183 5.11 -21.61 -22.40
N ASP A 184 4.98 -22.49 -23.39
CA ASP A 184 3.87 -22.48 -24.35
C ASP A 184 2.79 -23.56 -24.08
N SER A 185 2.79 -24.13 -22.86
CA SER A 185 1.69 -25.00 -22.38
C SER A 185 0.38 -24.23 -22.19
N TYR A 186 0.50 -22.92 -21.97
CA TYR A 186 -0.60 -21.98 -21.87
C TYR A 186 -0.30 -20.74 -22.73
N PRO A 187 -1.33 -20.04 -23.24
CA PRO A 187 -1.14 -18.89 -24.10
C PRO A 187 -0.51 -17.71 -23.36
N PHE A 188 0.32 -16.94 -24.05
CA PHE A 188 0.72 -15.61 -23.58
C PHE A 188 -0.53 -14.73 -23.39
N TYR A 189 -1.35 -14.63 -24.44
CA TYR A 189 -2.69 -14.06 -24.33
C TYR A 189 -3.69 -14.68 -25.31
N VAL A 190 -4.98 -14.55 -24.99
CA VAL A 190 -6.10 -15.06 -25.79
C VAL A 190 -6.87 -13.89 -26.41
N PHE A 191 -7.34 -14.09 -27.64
CA PHE A 191 -8.16 -13.14 -28.38
C PHE A 191 -9.07 -13.88 -29.36
N ASP A 192 -10.19 -13.27 -29.72
CA ASP A 192 -11.05 -13.73 -30.80
C ASP A 192 -10.61 -13.08 -32.11
N THR A 193 -10.49 -13.90 -33.15
CA THR A 193 -10.44 -13.42 -34.54
C THR A 193 -11.84 -13.53 -35.14
N ILE A 194 -12.42 -12.40 -35.54
CA ILE A 194 -13.80 -12.31 -35.99
C ILE A 194 -13.82 -12.12 -37.50
N VAL A 195 -14.36 -13.13 -38.20
CA VAL A 195 -14.49 -13.15 -39.65
C VAL A 195 -15.92 -12.79 -40.02
N PRO A 196 -16.20 -11.67 -40.69
CA PRO A 196 -17.57 -11.23 -40.93
C PRO A 196 -18.24 -12.04 -42.06
N GLN A 197 -19.57 -12.11 -42.05
CA GLN A 197 -20.37 -12.89 -43.02
C GLN A 197 -20.12 -12.50 -44.48
N ASN A 198 -19.87 -11.22 -44.72
CA ASN A 198 -19.65 -10.68 -46.06
C ASN A 198 -18.19 -10.80 -46.53
N ILE A 199 -17.30 -11.46 -45.78
CA ILE A 199 -15.91 -11.65 -46.22
C ILE A 199 -15.88 -12.45 -47.51
N GLU A 200 -14.96 -12.11 -48.41
CA GLU A 200 -14.77 -12.89 -49.64
C GLU A 200 -14.13 -14.25 -49.37
N ALA A 201 -14.33 -15.19 -50.29
CA ALA A 201 -13.54 -16.42 -50.26
C ALA A 201 -12.08 -16.06 -50.57
N GLY A 202 -11.16 -16.68 -49.84
CA GLY A 202 -9.75 -16.33 -49.92
C GLY A 202 -8.93 -16.87 -48.76
N THR A 203 -7.64 -16.58 -48.82
CA THR A 203 -6.71 -16.85 -47.72
C THR A 203 -6.37 -15.53 -47.05
N TYR A 204 -6.58 -15.48 -45.76
CA TYR A 204 -6.30 -14.35 -44.89
C TYR A 204 -5.25 -14.73 -43.85
N LYS A 205 -4.54 -13.74 -43.35
CA LYS A 205 -3.50 -13.92 -42.33
C LYS A 205 -3.69 -12.99 -41.16
N VAL A 206 -3.40 -13.51 -39.98
CA VAL A 206 -3.04 -12.71 -38.81
C VAL A 206 -1.53 -12.77 -38.66
N THR A 207 -0.88 -11.62 -38.67
CA THR A 207 0.58 -11.48 -38.74
C THR A 207 1.10 -10.53 -37.67
N TYR A 208 2.41 -10.52 -37.47
CA TYR A 208 3.08 -9.58 -36.57
C TYR A 208 3.34 -8.25 -37.26
N CYS A 209 2.95 -7.15 -36.62
CA CYS A 209 3.42 -5.82 -36.97
C CYS A 209 4.95 -5.77 -36.89
N ASP A 210 5.56 -4.91 -37.70
CA ASP A 210 7.02 -4.72 -37.74
C ASP A 210 7.32 -3.22 -37.81
N TYR A 211 7.51 -2.61 -36.65
CA TYR A 211 7.70 -1.17 -36.51
C TYR A 211 8.50 -0.82 -35.26
N ASN A 212 9.06 0.39 -35.24
CA ASN A 212 9.64 0.97 -34.04
C ASN A 212 8.51 1.65 -33.24
N THR A 213 8.31 1.20 -32.01
CA THR A 213 7.27 1.73 -31.12
C THR A 213 7.65 3.07 -30.49
N ASP A 214 8.93 3.45 -30.51
CA ASP A 214 9.35 4.82 -30.22
C ASP A 214 9.08 5.71 -31.44
N ALA A 215 7.99 6.49 -31.36
CA ALA A 215 7.57 7.41 -32.41
C ALA A 215 8.59 8.53 -32.71
N SER A 216 9.50 8.83 -31.78
CA SER A 216 10.57 9.81 -32.00
C SER A 216 11.69 9.27 -32.89
N GLY A 217 11.80 7.94 -32.99
CA GLY A 217 12.91 7.26 -33.67
C GLY A 217 14.27 7.44 -32.99
N VAL A 218 14.31 8.07 -31.81
CA VAL A 218 15.54 8.30 -31.04
C VAL A 218 16.06 6.98 -30.49
N ASN A 219 15.16 6.17 -29.94
CA ASN A 219 15.48 4.84 -29.44
C ASN A 219 15.01 3.77 -30.42
N ASP A 220 15.76 2.69 -30.52
CA ASP A 220 15.35 1.50 -31.27
C ASP A 220 14.49 0.62 -30.35
N ASN A 221 13.16 0.72 -30.45
CA ASN A 221 12.20 -0.08 -29.67
C ASN A 221 11.31 -0.93 -30.59
N PRO A 222 11.87 -1.98 -31.21
CA PRO A 222 11.20 -2.75 -32.27
C PRO A 222 10.02 -3.59 -31.74
N CYS A 223 9.08 -3.91 -32.61
CA CYS A 223 8.00 -4.86 -32.35
C CYS A 223 7.94 -5.89 -33.49
N PRO A 224 7.79 -7.21 -33.21
CA PRO A 224 7.80 -7.83 -31.89
C PRO A 224 9.19 -7.85 -31.25
N MET A 225 9.23 -7.86 -29.92
CA MET A 225 10.45 -7.87 -29.12
C MET A 225 10.30 -8.69 -27.86
N VAL A 226 11.42 -9.27 -27.44
CA VAL A 226 11.61 -9.89 -26.12
C VAL A 226 12.92 -9.40 -25.53
N GLU A 227 12.90 -8.93 -24.29
CA GLU A 227 14.10 -8.54 -23.55
C GLU A 227 14.25 -9.40 -22.30
N GLY A 228 15.47 -9.77 -21.97
CA GLY A 228 15.75 -10.51 -20.74
C GLY A 228 17.19 -10.97 -20.61
N GLY A 229 17.72 -10.94 -19.38
CA GLY A 229 19.06 -11.47 -19.09
C GLY A 229 20.19 -10.77 -19.87
N GLY A 230 20.03 -9.47 -20.14
CA GLY A 230 20.96 -8.66 -20.92
C GLY A 230 20.95 -8.94 -22.43
N SER A 231 19.97 -9.69 -22.93
CA SER A 231 19.77 -9.96 -24.37
C SER A 231 18.44 -9.41 -24.86
N ARG A 232 18.39 -9.04 -26.14
CA ARG A 232 17.18 -8.63 -26.83
C ARG A 232 16.96 -9.49 -28.08
N TYR A 233 15.71 -9.88 -28.31
CA TYR A 233 15.30 -10.70 -29.45
C TYR A 233 14.25 -9.96 -30.25
N THR A 234 14.40 -9.92 -31.57
CA THR A 234 13.54 -9.14 -32.48
C THR A 234 13.21 -9.94 -33.74
N LYS A 235 12.22 -9.48 -34.52
CA LYS A 235 11.80 -10.16 -35.76
C LYS A 235 12.94 -10.31 -36.78
N ALA A 236 13.71 -9.24 -36.96
CA ALA A 236 14.93 -9.25 -37.75
C ALA A 236 16.09 -8.85 -36.83
N ALA A 237 17.05 -9.77 -36.65
CA ALA A 237 18.26 -9.50 -35.87
C ALA A 237 18.99 -8.26 -36.41
N LYS A 238 18.99 -7.18 -35.64
CA LYS A 238 19.64 -5.90 -35.91
C LYS A 238 20.43 -5.49 -34.68
N ASN A 239 21.48 -4.70 -34.84
CA ASN A 239 22.20 -4.07 -33.71
C ASN A 239 22.72 -5.04 -32.62
N GLY A 240 23.00 -6.30 -32.96
CA GLY A 240 23.43 -7.33 -32.00
C GLY A 240 22.28 -8.12 -31.34
N ASP A 241 21.03 -7.82 -31.69
CA ASP A 241 19.85 -8.57 -31.27
C ASP A 241 19.86 -10.00 -31.84
N LYS A 242 19.23 -10.91 -31.09
CA LYS A 242 18.94 -12.27 -31.55
C LYS A 242 17.64 -12.30 -32.35
N GLN A 243 17.46 -13.30 -33.20
CA GLN A 243 16.25 -13.43 -34.01
C GLN A 243 15.17 -14.23 -33.28
N LEU A 244 13.94 -13.72 -33.29
CA LEU A 244 12.75 -14.43 -32.81
C LEU A 244 12.31 -15.52 -33.80
N LYS A 245 11.86 -16.66 -33.27
CA LYS A 245 11.05 -17.62 -34.04
C LYS A 245 9.61 -17.14 -34.08
N LEU A 246 9.07 -16.88 -35.27
CA LEU A 246 7.70 -16.38 -35.45
C LEU A 246 6.87 -17.33 -36.30
N GLU A 247 5.66 -17.63 -35.85
CA GLU A 247 4.65 -18.39 -36.61
C GLU A 247 3.36 -17.56 -36.71
N GLU A 248 2.87 -17.38 -37.94
CA GLU A 248 1.65 -16.62 -38.27
C GLU A 248 0.41 -17.54 -38.33
N PHE A 249 -0.78 -16.95 -38.24
CA PHE A 249 -2.05 -17.69 -38.32
C PHE A 249 -2.73 -17.48 -39.67
N THR A 250 -3.15 -18.58 -40.30
CA THR A 250 -3.79 -18.58 -41.63
C THR A 250 -5.25 -18.99 -41.55
N ILE A 251 -6.13 -18.20 -42.18
CA ILE A 251 -7.57 -18.45 -42.28
C ILE A 251 -7.91 -18.66 -43.76
N VAL A 252 -8.44 -19.81 -44.11
CA VAL A 252 -8.89 -20.11 -45.47
C VAL A 252 -10.41 -20.10 -45.50
N VAL A 253 -11.01 -19.12 -46.16
CA VAL A 253 -12.45 -19.08 -46.43
C VAL A 253 -12.70 -19.67 -47.81
N LYS A 254 -13.44 -20.77 -47.88
CA LYS A 254 -13.81 -21.42 -49.15
C LYS A 254 -15.23 -21.04 -49.54
N ASP A 255 -15.45 -20.87 -50.83
CA ASP A 255 -16.79 -21.00 -51.38
C ASP A 255 -17.23 -22.44 -51.16
N GLY A 256 -18.28 -22.63 -50.35
CA GLY A 256 -18.86 -23.96 -50.17
C GLY A 256 -19.47 -24.46 -51.46
N ASP A 257 -19.43 -25.76 -51.71
CA ASP A 257 -20.22 -26.38 -52.77
C ASP A 257 -21.69 -26.03 -52.56
N VAL A 258 -22.29 -25.38 -53.56
CA VAL A 258 -23.67 -24.90 -53.51
C VAL A 258 -24.61 -26.10 -53.48
N VAL A 259 -25.14 -26.44 -52.30
CA VAL A 259 -26.35 -27.26 -52.16
C VAL A 259 -27.47 -26.34 -51.68
N THR A 260 -28.34 -25.96 -52.62
CA THR A 260 -29.57 -25.22 -52.36
C THR A 260 -30.58 -26.11 -51.63
N THR A 261 -30.93 -25.75 -50.39
CA THR A 261 -32.17 -26.24 -49.76
C THR A 261 -32.96 -25.04 -49.24
N PRO A 262 -34.25 -24.90 -49.55
CA PRO A 262 -35.00 -23.67 -49.30
C PRO A 262 -35.33 -23.50 -47.81
N THR A 263 -35.02 -22.32 -47.29
CA THR A 263 -35.36 -21.89 -45.93
C THR A 263 -36.86 -21.60 -45.83
N THR A 264 -37.55 -22.26 -44.89
CA THR A 264 -38.93 -21.87 -44.51
C THR A 264 -38.85 -20.98 -43.28
N THR A 265 -39.30 -19.74 -43.41
CA THR A 265 -39.33 -18.74 -42.35
C THR A 265 -40.49 -19.04 -41.39
N THR A 266 -40.19 -19.28 -40.11
CA THR A 266 -41.19 -19.20 -39.02
C THR A 266 -40.82 -18.06 -38.07
N ALA A 267 -41.80 -17.19 -37.84
CA ALA A 267 -41.78 -16.02 -36.98
C ALA A 267 -41.51 -16.36 -35.50
N PRO A 268 -41.00 -15.42 -34.69
CA PRO A 268 -40.55 -15.70 -33.32
C PRO A 268 -41.73 -15.99 -32.38
N VAL A 269 -41.60 -17.04 -31.59
CA VAL A 269 -42.47 -17.34 -30.45
C VAL A 269 -42.06 -16.43 -29.29
N VAL A 270 -43.00 -15.62 -28.82
CA VAL A 270 -42.88 -14.83 -27.59
C VAL A 270 -42.79 -15.80 -26.41
N THR A 271 -41.61 -15.88 -25.78
CA THR A 271 -41.46 -16.54 -24.48
C THR A 271 -41.60 -15.48 -23.39
N THR A 272 -42.67 -15.57 -22.60
CA THR A 272 -42.83 -14.82 -21.37
C THR A 272 -42.03 -15.51 -20.28
N THR A 273 -40.97 -14.87 -19.78
CA THR A 273 -40.29 -15.27 -18.54
C THR A 273 -40.77 -14.37 -17.41
N GLN A 274 -41.45 -14.98 -16.43
CA GLN A 274 -41.68 -14.39 -15.11
C GLN A 274 -40.33 -14.30 -14.36
N PRO A 275 -40.04 -13.20 -13.64
CA PRO A 275 -38.94 -13.17 -12.71
C PRO A 275 -39.34 -13.90 -11.42
N VAL A 276 -38.60 -14.96 -11.08
CA VAL A 276 -38.55 -15.49 -9.72
C VAL A 276 -37.50 -14.65 -8.98
N GLN A 277 -37.95 -13.73 -8.13
CA GLN A 277 -37.09 -13.10 -7.14
C GLN A 277 -36.80 -14.12 -6.04
N THR A 278 -35.58 -14.64 -6.00
CA THR A 278 -34.99 -15.16 -4.76
C THR A 278 -34.22 -14.03 -4.11
N GLN A 279 -34.84 -13.41 -3.12
CA GLN A 279 -34.22 -12.46 -2.21
C GLN A 279 -33.29 -13.24 -1.27
N PRO A 280 -31.97 -12.97 -1.21
CA PRO A 280 -31.15 -13.45 -0.12
C PRO A 280 -31.61 -12.75 1.17
N VAL A 281 -31.81 -13.53 2.22
CA VAL A 281 -32.10 -13.03 3.57
C VAL A 281 -30.84 -12.29 4.04
N VAL A 282 -30.92 -10.96 4.05
CA VAL A 282 -29.94 -10.10 4.69
C VAL A 282 -30.26 -10.10 6.18
N THR A 283 -29.38 -10.68 6.98
CA THR A 283 -29.37 -10.46 8.42
C THR A 283 -28.79 -9.07 8.65
N ASP A 284 -29.65 -8.08 8.84
CA ASP A 284 -29.28 -6.70 9.15
C ASP A 284 -28.49 -6.66 10.47
N VAL A 285 -27.18 -6.40 10.35
CA VAL A 285 -26.33 -5.90 11.43
C VAL A 285 -26.16 -4.40 11.18
N PRO A 286 -26.20 -3.52 12.20
CA PRO A 286 -26.17 -2.08 11.97
C PRO A 286 -24.83 -1.68 11.34
N ILE A 287 -24.86 -1.27 10.08
CA ILE A 287 -23.72 -0.68 9.38
C ILE A 287 -23.69 0.82 9.65
N THR A 288 -22.50 1.33 10.00
CA THR A 288 -22.16 2.75 9.98
C THR A 288 -22.09 3.20 8.52
N SER A 289 -22.94 4.17 8.15
CA SER A 289 -23.15 4.65 6.77
C SER A 289 -21.92 5.36 6.19
N GLY A 290 -21.28 4.77 5.17
CA GLY A 290 -20.33 5.44 4.27
C GLY A 290 -20.60 5.12 2.78
N ASP A 291 -20.05 5.92 1.85
CA ASP A 291 -20.16 5.71 0.38
C ASP A 291 -19.58 4.35 -0.06
N VAL A 292 -18.57 3.87 0.67
CA VAL A 292 -17.93 2.57 0.51
C VAL A 292 -17.84 1.92 1.89
N ASN A 293 -18.24 0.66 2.03
CA ASN A 293 -18.22 -0.02 3.32
C ASN A 293 -17.30 -1.23 3.27
N PHE A 294 -16.53 -1.43 4.35
CA PHE A 294 -15.72 -2.62 4.54
C PHE A 294 -16.24 -3.47 5.69
N LYS A 295 -16.21 -4.78 5.49
CA LYS A 295 -16.48 -5.77 6.53
C LYS A 295 -15.32 -6.75 6.60
N PHE A 296 -14.65 -6.78 7.75
CA PHE A 296 -13.68 -7.84 8.03
C PHE A 296 -14.47 -9.08 8.46
N ALA A 297 -14.28 -10.20 7.76
CA ALA A 297 -15.03 -11.42 7.98
C ALA A 297 -14.17 -12.68 7.79
N ASP A 298 -14.46 -13.74 8.54
CA ASP A 298 -13.88 -15.06 8.30
C ASP A 298 -14.52 -15.76 7.07
N ALA A 299 -14.06 -16.97 6.76
CA ALA A 299 -14.61 -17.78 5.68
C ALA A 299 -16.11 -18.13 5.83
N SER A 300 -16.68 -17.99 7.03
CA SER A 300 -18.12 -18.16 7.29
C SER A 300 -18.91 -16.85 7.17
N GLY A 301 -18.24 -15.73 6.89
CA GLY A 301 -18.83 -14.41 6.79
C GLY A 301 -19.04 -13.70 8.14
N ASN A 302 -18.49 -14.23 9.23
CA ASN A 302 -18.64 -13.64 10.57
C ASN A 302 -17.55 -12.60 10.83
N SER A 303 -17.92 -11.48 11.47
CA SER A 303 -16.97 -10.46 11.94
C SER A 303 -16.53 -10.68 13.39
N THR A 304 -16.84 -11.85 13.95
CA THR A 304 -16.47 -12.21 15.33
C THR A 304 -16.18 -13.70 15.41
N VAL A 305 -15.10 -14.06 16.13
CA VAL A 305 -14.74 -15.45 16.42
C VAL A 305 -14.37 -15.62 17.88
N ASN A 306 -14.69 -16.78 18.44
CA ASN A 306 -14.26 -17.19 19.76
C ASN A 306 -13.06 -18.12 19.66
N VAL A 307 -12.02 -17.83 20.44
CA VAL A 307 -10.81 -18.65 20.57
C VAL A 307 -10.72 -19.15 22.01
N GLU A 308 -10.52 -20.44 22.17
CA GLU A 308 -10.33 -21.04 23.50
C GLU A 308 -9.09 -20.46 24.20
N SER A 309 -9.23 -20.13 25.49
CA SER A 309 -8.11 -19.66 26.30
C SER A 309 -6.99 -20.71 26.36
N GLY A 310 -5.73 -20.29 26.20
CA GLY A 310 -4.59 -21.19 26.22
C GLY A 310 -4.31 -21.90 24.88
N LYS A 311 -5.04 -21.58 23.81
CA LYS A 311 -4.84 -22.16 22.47
C LYS A 311 -4.31 -21.12 21.50
N ALA A 312 -3.32 -21.53 20.70
CA ALA A 312 -2.92 -20.75 19.54
C ALA A 312 -3.92 -20.97 18.41
N ALA A 313 -4.18 -19.94 17.62
CA ALA A 313 -5.04 -20.01 16.45
C ALA A 313 -4.46 -19.17 15.31
N THR A 314 -4.69 -19.61 14.08
CA THR A 314 -4.45 -18.83 12.86
C THR A 314 -5.78 -18.64 12.17
N ILE A 315 -6.14 -17.39 11.89
CA ILE A 315 -7.45 -17.01 11.39
C ILE A 315 -7.27 -16.29 10.05
N GLU A 316 -7.92 -16.80 9.01
CA GLU A 316 -8.01 -16.12 7.72
C GLU A 316 -9.17 -15.13 7.74
N VAL A 317 -8.89 -13.86 7.43
CA VAL A 317 -9.88 -12.79 7.42
C VAL A 317 -9.89 -12.07 6.09
N ASP A 318 -11.05 -12.07 5.44
CA ASP A 318 -11.33 -11.33 4.23
C ASP A 318 -11.90 -9.95 4.59
N VAL A 319 -11.32 -8.90 4.00
CA VAL A 319 -11.79 -7.52 4.13
C VAL A 319 -12.68 -7.23 2.93
N ASN A 320 -13.96 -7.56 3.07
CA ASN A 320 -14.94 -7.46 2.01
C ASN A 320 -15.37 -6.03 1.78
N ILE A 321 -15.58 -5.64 0.53
CA ILE A 321 -15.97 -4.27 0.13
C ILE A 321 -17.40 -4.25 -0.43
N GLU A 322 -18.13 -3.20 -0.06
CA GLU A 322 -19.44 -2.83 -0.61
C GLU A 322 -19.37 -1.38 -1.09
N ALA A 323 -19.23 -1.20 -2.41
CA ALA A 323 -19.11 0.10 -3.06
C ALA A 323 -20.30 0.40 -4.00
N GLY A 324 -21.24 -0.53 -4.17
CA GLY A 324 -22.34 -0.37 -5.12
C GLY A 324 -21.81 -0.22 -6.54
N THR A 325 -22.18 0.86 -7.23
CA THR A 325 -21.69 1.18 -8.59
C THR A 325 -20.58 2.25 -8.58
N ASN A 326 -20.02 2.57 -7.42
CA ASN A 326 -19.01 3.60 -7.29
C ASN A 326 -17.69 3.17 -7.95
N PRO A 327 -17.16 3.93 -8.92
CA PRO A 327 -15.86 3.66 -9.51
C PRO A 327 -14.74 3.99 -8.52
N ILE A 328 -13.82 3.05 -8.31
CA ILE A 328 -12.67 3.20 -7.42
C ILE A 328 -11.41 3.24 -8.30
N SER A 329 -10.56 4.25 -8.12
CA SER A 329 -9.31 4.41 -8.88
C SER A 329 -8.11 3.77 -8.19
N ALA A 330 -8.10 3.75 -6.86
CA ALA A 330 -7.08 3.11 -6.05
C ALA A 330 -7.56 2.89 -4.61
N LEU A 331 -6.86 2.03 -3.89
CA LEU A 331 -6.98 1.84 -2.45
C LEU A 331 -5.60 2.00 -1.81
N ASP A 332 -5.52 2.71 -0.69
CA ASP A 332 -4.32 2.82 0.16
C ASP A 332 -4.74 2.73 1.63
N VAL A 333 -4.36 1.64 2.28
CA VAL A 333 -4.79 1.31 3.64
C VAL A 333 -3.60 0.97 4.53
N GLN A 334 -3.80 1.19 5.82
CA GLN A 334 -2.94 0.68 6.87
C GLN A 334 -3.82 -0.08 7.86
N PHE A 335 -3.44 -1.30 8.20
CA PHE A 335 -4.13 -2.12 9.19
C PHE A 335 -3.58 -1.88 10.60
N LYS A 336 -4.41 -2.13 11.60
CA LYS A 336 -4.03 -2.21 13.01
C LYS A 336 -4.61 -3.48 13.62
N ALA A 337 -3.92 -3.99 14.63
CA ALA A 337 -4.39 -5.10 15.45
C ALA A 337 -4.16 -4.77 16.92
N SER A 338 -5.04 -5.25 17.80
CA SER A 338 -4.86 -5.10 19.25
C SER A 338 -3.55 -5.73 19.72
N ASN A 339 -2.98 -5.18 20.79
CA ASN A 339 -1.76 -5.71 21.38
C ASN A 339 -1.91 -7.19 21.77
N GLY A 340 -0.97 -8.02 21.34
CA GLY A 340 -0.92 -9.45 21.65
C GLY A 340 -1.42 -10.38 20.54
N ILE A 341 -2.11 -9.86 19.52
CA ILE A 341 -2.38 -10.57 18.25
C ILE A 341 -1.52 -9.97 17.13
N LYS A 342 -1.28 -10.73 16.06
CA LYS A 342 -0.41 -10.30 14.96
C LYS A 342 -1.11 -10.52 13.62
N ILE A 343 -1.12 -9.49 12.76
CA ILE A 343 -1.37 -9.70 11.33
C ILE A 343 -0.08 -10.28 10.74
N SER A 344 -0.08 -11.58 10.47
CA SER A 344 1.10 -12.32 10.03
C SER A 344 1.30 -12.28 8.52
N GLU A 345 0.23 -12.03 7.77
CA GLU A 345 0.26 -11.93 6.31
C GLU A 345 -0.82 -10.98 5.80
N ILE A 346 -0.48 -10.24 4.73
CA ILE A 346 -1.43 -9.57 3.85
C ILE A 346 -1.19 -10.16 2.46
N LEU A 347 -2.19 -10.83 1.89
CA LEU A 347 -2.07 -11.46 0.57
C LEU A 347 -1.97 -10.39 -0.51
N ASP A 348 -1.22 -10.67 -1.56
CA ASP A 348 -1.00 -9.78 -2.71
C ASP A 348 -2.16 -9.81 -3.72
N SER A 349 -3.34 -10.27 -3.30
CA SER A 349 -4.48 -10.61 -4.16
C SER A 349 -5.74 -9.89 -3.68
N ALA A 350 -6.61 -9.50 -4.61
CA ALA A 350 -7.90 -8.88 -4.32
C ALA A 350 -8.99 -9.53 -5.18
N ASN A 351 -9.97 -10.17 -4.56
CA ASN A 351 -11.08 -10.81 -5.27
C ASN A 351 -12.17 -9.80 -5.68
N ALA A 352 -12.22 -8.63 -5.04
CA ALA A 352 -13.12 -7.54 -5.41
C ALA A 352 -12.67 -6.79 -6.68
N PHE A 353 -11.40 -6.94 -7.07
CA PHE A 353 -10.84 -6.36 -8.29
C PHE A 353 -9.96 -7.40 -8.99
N PRO A 354 -10.58 -8.36 -9.70
CA PRO A 354 -9.87 -9.46 -10.34
C PRO A 354 -8.67 -8.99 -11.18
N GLY A 355 -7.53 -9.65 -10.98
CA GLY A 355 -6.29 -9.37 -11.71
C GLY A 355 -5.43 -8.25 -11.15
N LYS A 356 -5.90 -7.51 -10.14
CA LYS A 356 -5.07 -6.51 -9.46
C LYS A 356 -4.16 -7.16 -8.44
N THR A 357 -2.92 -6.66 -8.38
CA THR A 357 -1.93 -7.06 -7.39
C THR A 357 -1.89 -6.05 -6.27
N VAL A 358 -2.07 -6.51 -5.05
CA VAL A 358 -1.95 -5.70 -3.83
C VAL A 358 -0.47 -5.57 -3.48
N SER A 359 0.03 -4.33 -3.42
CA SER A 359 1.36 -4.04 -2.90
C SER A 359 1.29 -3.97 -1.38
N THR A 360 2.18 -4.66 -0.67
CA THR A 360 2.13 -4.76 0.79
C THR A 360 3.46 -4.34 1.43
N ASN A 361 3.38 -3.70 2.60
CA ASN A 361 4.50 -3.44 3.49
C ASN A 361 4.14 -3.98 4.88
N MET A 362 4.63 -5.18 5.18
CA MET A 362 4.33 -5.88 6.44
C MET A 362 4.96 -5.21 7.68
N ALA A 363 6.01 -4.40 7.53
CA ALA A 363 6.61 -3.69 8.66
C ALA A 363 5.71 -2.55 9.16
N GLU A 364 4.94 -1.97 8.25
CA GLU A 364 3.99 -0.88 8.54
C GLU A 364 2.52 -1.33 8.52
N LEU A 365 2.27 -2.60 8.19
CA LEU A 365 0.94 -3.17 7.94
C LEU A 365 0.15 -2.38 6.88
N ARG A 366 0.83 -1.93 5.82
CA ARG A 366 0.22 -1.18 4.72
C ARG A 366 -0.08 -2.04 3.52
N ALA A 367 -1.14 -1.70 2.80
CA ALA A 367 -1.49 -2.29 1.53
C ALA A 367 -2.07 -1.23 0.58
N ASN A 368 -1.66 -1.26 -0.69
CA ASN A 368 -2.21 -0.36 -1.70
C ASN A 368 -2.19 -0.98 -3.10
N TYR A 369 -3.09 -0.52 -3.96
CA TYR A 369 -3.10 -0.86 -5.38
C TYR A 369 -4.03 0.06 -6.17
N ALA A 370 -3.75 0.23 -7.47
CA ALA A 370 -4.62 0.92 -8.41
C ALA A 370 -5.64 -0.06 -9.02
N THR A 371 -6.85 0.44 -9.30
CA THR A 371 -7.98 -0.31 -9.82
C THR A 371 -8.44 0.28 -11.16
N LEU A 372 -7.50 0.47 -12.08
CA LEU A 372 -7.75 1.06 -13.40
C LEU A 372 -7.73 0.00 -14.52
N LYS A 373 -8.56 0.19 -15.57
CA LYS A 373 -8.42 -0.46 -16.88
C LYS A 373 -8.08 0.63 -17.90
N GLY A 374 -6.81 0.69 -18.32
CA GLY A 374 -6.27 1.90 -18.95
C GLY A 374 -6.39 3.09 -17.98
N ASP A 375 -6.99 4.18 -18.44
CA ASP A 375 -7.25 5.37 -17.61
C ASP A 375 -8.62 5.34 -16.90
N THR A 376 -9.37 4.24 -17.02
CA THR A 376 -10.74 4.14 -16.48
C THR A 376 -10.78 3.41 -15.14
N PRO A 377 -11.24 4.03 -14.05
CA PRO A 377 -11.48 3.36 -12.78
C PRO A 377 -12.50 2.22 -12.85
N LEU A 378 -12.27 1.14 -12.10
CA LEU A 378 -13.12 -0.05 -12.04
C LEU A 378 -14.17 0.05 -10.93
N THR A 379 -15.26 -0.70 -11.06
CA THR A 379 -16.20 -0.95 -9.95
C THR A 379 -15.80 -2.23 -9.23
N ALA A 380 -16.06 -2.30 -7.92
CA ALA A 380 -15.75 -3.48 -7.13
C ALA A 380 -16.80 -4.58 -7.34
N ASP A 381 -16.35 -5.84 -7.33
CA ASP A 381 -17.25 -6.98 -7.14
C ASP A 381 -17.72 -6.99 -5.68
N ASN A 382 -18.88 -6.37 -5.46
CA ASN A 382 -19.47 -6.19 -4.13
C ASN A 382 -19.57 -7.50 -3.34
N GLY A 383 -19.22 -7.42 -2.05
CA GLY A 383 -19.19 -8.55 -1.12
C GLY A 383 -17.96 -9.45 -1.25
N LYS A 384 -17.02 -9.14 -2.13
CA LYS A 384 -15.73 -9.84 -2.27
C LYS A 384 -14.61 -9.12 -1.53
N SER A 385 -13.51 -9.83 -1.30
CA SER A 385 -12.36 -9.32 -0.57
C SER A 385 -11.56 -8.29 -1.37
N ALA A 386 -11.47 -7.06 -0.87
CA ALA A 386 -10.51 -6.06 -1.35
C ALA A 386 -9.11 -6.32 -0.78
N PHE A 387 -9.04 -6.84 0.44
CA PHE A 387 -7.81 -7.31 1.07
C PHE A 387 -8.05 -8.64 1.77
N MET A 388 -6.99 -9.43 1.93
CA MET A 388 -7.04 -10.73 2.60
C MET A 388 -5.90 -10.82 3.60
N LEU A 389 -6.24 -11.08 4.85
CA LEU A 389 -5.33 -11.09 6.00
C LEU A 389 -5.22 -12.50 6.58
N THR A 390 -4.08 -12.76 7.22
CA THR A 390 -3.88 -13.88 8.16
C THR A 390 -3.54 -13.32 9.53
N ILE A 391 -4.25 -13.74 10.57
CA ILE A 391 -4.09 -13.28 11.95
C ILE A 391 -3.62 -14.44 12.82
N ASP A 392 -2.52 -14.24 13.52
CA ASP A 392 -2.00 -15.18 14.52
C ASP A 392 -2.41 -14.74 15.92
N VAL A 393 -3.03 -15.68 16.65
CA VAL A 393 -3.40 -15.58 18.06
C VAL A 393 -2.50 -16.51 18.85
N PRO A 394 -1.63 -16.00 19.74
CA PRO A 394 -0.74 -16.85 20.53
C PRO A 394 -1.48 -17.54 21.69
N ALA A 395 -1.07 -18.75 22.05
CA ALA A 395 -1.64 -19.50 23.18
C ALA A 395 -1.50 -18.78 24.53
N THR A 396 -0.54 -17.86 24.65
CA THR A 396 -0.28 -17.08 25.86
C THR A 396 -1.15 -15.82 25.96
N LEU A 397 -2.03 -15.57 24.99
CA LEU A 397 -2.88 -14.38 24.99
C LEU A 397 -3.85 -14.45 26.16
N ALA A 398 -3.96 -13.35 26.89
CA ALA A 398 -4.89 -13.23 28.00
C ALA A 398 -6.34 -13.34 27.51
N GLN A 399 -7.26 -13.69 28.41
CA GLN A 399 -8.68 -13.64 28.10
C GLN A 399 -9.11 -12.18 27.88
N GLY A 400 -9.97 -11.96 26.90
CA GLY A 400 -10.41 -10.61 26.54
C GLY A 400 -10.88 -10.50 25.10
N THR A 401 -11.19 -9.27 24.70
CA THR A 401 -11.63 -8.92 23.35
C THR A 401 -10.52 -8.17 22.62
N TYR A 402 -10.18 -8.65 21.43
CA TYR A 402 -9.14 -8.12 20.56
C TYR A 402 -9.75 -7.76 19.20
N THR A 403 -9.25 -6.73 18.55
CA THR A 403 -9.79 -6.23 17.29
C THR A 403 -8.73 -6.11 16.21
N VAL A 404 -9.11 -6.39 14.96
CA VAL A 404 -8.36 -6.04 13.76
C VAL A 404 -9.20 -5.09 12.90
N ASP A 405 -8.58 -4.00 12.47
CA ASP A 405 -9.27 -2.86 11.84
C ASP A 405 -8.29 -2.05 10.98
N PHE A 406 -8.74 -0.99 10.34
CA PHE A 406 -7.88 -0.01 9.69
C PHE A 406 -7.32 1.02 10.70
N ALA A 407 -6.02 1.28 10.62
CA ALA A 407 -5.40 2.52 11.11
C ALA A 407 -5.63 3.68 10.13
N GLN A 408 -5.62 3.38 8.83
CA GLN A 408 -5.90 4.32 7.75
C GLN A 408 -6.65 3.60 6.63
N CYS A 409 -7.65 4.25 6.06
CA CYS A 409 -8.35 3.75 4.88
C CYS A 409 -8.61 4.89 3.90
N LYS A 410 -7.90 4.90 2.77
CA LYS A 410 -8.10 5.86 1.68
C LYS A 410 -8.57 5.13 0.44
N ILE A 411 -9.78 5.44 -0.01
CA ILE A 411 -10.37 4.87 -1.21
C ILE A 411 -10.58 5.98 -2.22
N PHE A 412 -9.82 5.96 -3.30
CA PHE A 412 -9.75 7.08 -4.24
C PHE A 412 -10.83 6.98 -5.33
N LYS A 413 -11.38 8.13 -5.72
CA LYS A 413 -12.37 8.25 -6.81
C LYS A 413 -11.68 8.33 -8.18
N ASP A 414 -10.71 9.23 -8.31
CA ASP A 414 -9.98 9.52 -9.55
C ASP A 414 -8.58 10.12 -9.27
N ASN A 415 -7.92 10.64 -10.31
CA ASN A 415 -6.59 11.27 -10.26
C ASN A 415 -6.62 12.80 -10.02
N THR A 416 -7.79 13.40 -9.72
CA THR A 416 -7.99 14.85 -9.64
C THR A 416 -8.49 15.38 -8.29
N LYS A 417 -9.24 14.62 -7.45
CA LYS A 417 -9.50 14.89 -6.00
C LYS A 417 -10.51 13.93 -5.30
N PHE A 418 -10.28 13.73 -3.99
CA PHE A 418 -11.10 13.12 -2.91
C PHE A 418 -11.26 11.59 -2.84
N ASN A 419 -11.23 11.12 -1.59
CA ASN A 419 -11.56 9.76 -1.20
C ASN A 419 -13.08 9.59 -1.01
N TYR A 420 -13.59 8.37 -1.13
CA TYR A 420 -14.91 8.01 -0.62
C TYR A 420 -14.94 8.10 0.91
N GLU A 421 -16.12 8.39 1.46
CA GLU A 421 -16.40 8.15 2.87
C GLU A 421 -16.45 6.64 3.12
N VAL A 422 -15.80 6.18 4.19
CA VAL A 422 -15.62 4.76 4.46
C VAL A 422 -16.32 4.35 5.75
N GLY A 423 -17.26 3.42 5.65
CA GLY A 423 -17.78 2.66 6.79
C GLY A 423 -16.95 1.39 7.02
N VAL A 424 -16.75 0.99 8.28
CA VAL A 424 -15.94 -0.20 8.61
C VAL A 424 -16.60 -1.01 9.71
N THR A 425 -16.75 -2.31 9.48
CA THR A 425 -17.04 -3.32 10.50
C THR A 425 -15.75 -4.09 10.81
N PRO A 426 -15.10 -3.84 11.96
CA PRO A 426 -13.83 -4.47 12.30
C PRO A 426 -14.01 -5.95 12.67
N TYR A 427 -12.91 -6.70 12.66
CA TYR A 427 -12.90 -8.09 13.09
C TYR A 427 -12.70 -8.18 14.59
N THR A 428 -13.52 -8.96 15.29
CA THR A 428 -13.44 -9.15 16.74
C THR A 428 -13.03 -10.58 17.09
N ILE A 429 -12.04 -10.73 17.96
CA ILE A 429 -11.57 -12.01 18.49
C ILE A 429 -11.82 -12.01 20.00
N VAL A 430 -12.64 -12.95 20.47
CA VAL A 430 -12.91 -13.14 21.91
C VAL A 430 -12.11 -14.34 22.39
N VAL A 431 -11.23 -14.15 23.37
CA VAL A 431 -10.43 -15.21 23.98
C VAL A 431 -11.02 -15.58 25.33
N GLY A 432 -11.43 -16.84 25.48
CA GLY A 432 -12.09 -17.35 26.69
C GLY A 432 -13.58 -17.03 26.78
N ASP A 433 -14.17 -17.21 27.97
CA ASP A 433 -15.59 -16.92 28.21
C ASP A 433 -15.79 -15.41 28.39
N ALA A 434 -16.66 -14.80 27.58
CA ALA A 434 -16.93 -13.36 27.62
C ALA A 434 -17.33 -12.90 29.04
N PRO A 435 -16.90 -11.71 29.52
CA PRO A 435 -17.35 -11.19 30.81
C PRO A 435 -18.86 -10.92 30.74
N ILE A 436 -19.62 -11.63 31.58
CA ILE A 436 -21.03 -11.35 31.85
C ILE A 436 -21.12 -9.97 32.50
N SER A 437 -21.82 -9.05 31.85
CA SER A 437 -22.17 -7.74 32.42
C SER A 437 -23.06 -7.93 33.65
N THR A 438 -22.50 -7.79 34.86
CA THR A 438 -23.28 -7.75 36.10
C THR A 438 -23.65 -6.32 36.43
N THR A 439 -24.91 -5.98 36.15
CA THR A 439 -25.61 -4.81 36.71
C THR A 439 -25.72 -4.97 38.22
N THR A 440 -25.26 -3.98 39.00
CA THR A 440 -25.56 -3.93 40.44
C THR A 440 -26.25 -2.62 40.80
N THR A 441 -27.46 -2.77 41.32
CA THR A 441 -28.41 -1.77 41.80
C THR A 441 -28.02 -1.09 43.12
N THR A 442 -28.56 0.11 43.31
CA THR A 442 -28.38 1.15 44.34
C THR A 442 -28.92 0.82 45.75
N LYS A 443 -28.31 1.40 46.83
CA LYS A 443 -28.96 2.15 47.95
C LYS A 443 -27.93 2.85 48.91
N PRO A 444 -28.22 4.04 49.53
CA PRO A 444 -27.27 5.04 50.07
C PRO A 444 -27.39 5.22 51.63
N PRO A 445 -27.03 6.36 52.28
CA PRO A 445 -25.98 7.38 52.08
C PRO A 445 -25.08 7.56 53.35
N VAL A 446 -23.80 7.93 53.21
CA VAL A 446 -23.05 8.52 54.35
C VAL A 446 -22.11 9.65 53.88
N THR A 447 -22.55 10.87 54.22
CA THR A 447 -21.83 12.13 54.48
C THR A 447 -20.64 12.55 53.61
N GLN A 448 -20.95 13.56 52.80
CA GLN A 448 -20.08 14.58 52.23
C GLN A 448 -19.09 15.19 53.24
N PRO A 449 -17.79 15.25 52.92
CA PRO A 449 -16.93 16.33 53.36
C PRO A 449 -16.92 17.43 52.29
N THR A 450 -17.16 18.63 52.77
CA THR A 450 -17.12 19.93 52.08
C THR A 450 -15.82 20.11 51.29
N THR A 451 -15.93 20.34 49.99
CA THR A 451 -14.83 20.79 49.15
C THR A 451 -14.58 22.28 49.38
N THR A 452 -13.44 22.60 50.00
CA THR A 452 -12.86 23.95 50.00
C THR A 452 -12.51 24.33 48.55
N PRO A 453 -12.85 25.55 48.07
CA PRO A 453 -12.56 25.94 46.71
C PRO A 453 -11.06 26.04 46.51
N VAL A 454 -10.50 25.17 45.68
CA VAL A 454 -9.13 25.32 45.16
C VAL A 454 -9.16 26.48 44.18
N VAL A 455 -8.21 27.40 44.36
CA VAL A 455 -8.05 28.64 43.60
C VAL A 455 -7.88 28.33 42.11
N THR A 456 -8.96 28.37 41.35
CA THR A 456 -8.91 28.48 39.89
C THR A 456 -8.34 29.85 39.55
N SER A 457 -7.13 29.88 38.99
CA SER A 457 -6.64 31.04 38.26
C SER A 457 -7.67 31.40 37.18
N ALA A 458 -8.15 32.65 37.19
CA ALA A 458 -9.06 33.13 36.16
C ALA A 458 -8.45 32.91 34.76
N PRO A 459 -9.22 32.43 33.78
CA PRO A 459 -8.71 32.20 32.43
C PRO A 459 -8.19 33.52 31.84
N THR A 460 -6.97 33.50 31.29
CA THR A 460 -6.48 34.58 30.43
C THR A 460 -7.33 34.60 29.17
N VAL A 461 -8.09 35.68 28.95
CA VAL A 461 -8.97 35.83 27.78
C VAL A 461 -8.13 36.25 26.57
N GLY A 462 -7.91 35.34 25.63
CA GLY A 462 -7.36 35.62 24.29
C GLY A 462 -8.44 35.73 23.22
N ASP A 463 -8.05 36.15 22.02
CA ASP A 463 -8.92 36.17 20.82
C ASP A 463 -9.36 34.74 20.42
N VAL A 464 -8.52 33.75 20.76
CA VAL A 464 -8.78 32.32 20.63
C VAL A 464 -8.40 31.66 21.95
N ASN A 465 -9.29 30.87 22.54
CA ASN A 465 -9.07 30.25 23.84
C ASN A 465 -9.03 28.72 23.72
N PHE A 466 -8.14 28.08 24.47
CA PHE A 466 -8.07 26.62 24.58
C PHE A 466 -8.39 26.15 25.99
N LYS A 467 -9.06 25.00 26.10
CA LYS A 467 -9.31 24.31 27.37
C LYS A 467 -8.92 22.85 27.22
N PHE A 468 -7.95 22.40 28.02
CA PHE A 468 -7.64 20.98 28.16
C PHE A 468 -8.66 20.34 29.10
N ALA A 469 -9.29 19.26 28.67
CA ALA A 469 -10.33 18.58 29.43
C ALA A 469 -10.29 17.07 29.22
N ASP A 470 -10.64 16.30 30.25
CA ASP A 470 -10.87 14.85 30.11
C ASP A 470 -12.16 14.55 29.32
N ALA A 471 -12.45 13.26 29.09
CA ALA A 471 -13.67 12.80 28.44
C ALA A 471 -14.98 13.27 29.13
N ASN A 472 -14.92 13.73 30.38
CA ASN A 472 -16.06 14.27 31.13
C ASN A 472 -16.14 15.81 31.08
N GLY A 473 -15.21 16.47 30.38
CA GLY A 473 -15.15 17.92 30.26
C GLY A 473 -14.44 18.63 31.42
N ASN A 474 -13.79 17.90 32.32
CA ASN A 474 -13.11 18.43 33.51
C ASN A 474 -11.66 18.83 33.19
N SER A 475 -11.25 20.03 33.62
CA SER A 475 -9.85 20.46 33.57
C SER A 475 -9.05 20.04 34.81
N THR A 476 -9.63 19.18 35.65
CA THR A 476 -8.96 18.59 36.81
C THR A 476 -9.30 17.10 36.87
N VAL A 477 -8.27 16.26 36.97
CA VAL A 477 -8.38 14.80 37.04
C VAL A 477 -7.68 14.30 38.29
N GLU A 478 -8.34 13.44 39.06
CA GLU A 478 -7.76 12.81 40.24
C GLU A 478 -7.26 11.41 39.90
N VAL A 479 -6.05 11.09 40.35
CA VAL A 479 -5.42 9.77 40.21
C VAL A 479 -5.03 9.26 41.60
N GLU A 480 -5.39 8.02 41.89
CA GLU A 480 -5.05 7.39 43.18
C GLU A 480 -3.53 7.25 43.36
N SER A 481 -3.06 7.47 44.60
CA SER A 481 -1.64 7.36 44.94
C SER A 481 -1.06 6.00 44.54
N GLY A 482 0.10 6.03 43.88
CA GLY A 482 0.83 4.83 43.45
C GLY A 482 0.23 4.07 42.27
N LYS A 483 -0.88 4.53 41.69
CA LYS A 483 -1.51 3.90 40.51
C LYS A 483 -1.02 4.52 39.20
N ALA A 484 -0.94 3.69 38.17
CA ALA A 484 -0.81 4.18 36.81
C ALA A 484 -2.19 4.60 36.27
N ALA A 485 -2.23 5.62 35.43
CA ALA A 485 -3.41 6.05 34.70
C ALA A 485 -3.03 6.55 33.30
N SER A 486 -3.89 6.33 32.32
CA SER A 486 -3.82 6.97 31.01
C SER A 486 -5.10 7.78 30.84
N ILE A 487 -4.94 9.07 30.55
CA ILE A 487 -6.01 10.06 30.51
C ILE A 487 -6.10 10.56 29.08
N GLU A 488 -7.24 10.34 28.44
CA GLU A 488 -7.58 10.98 27.16
C GLU A 488 -7.97 12.43 27.42
N VAL A 489 -7.35 13.35 26.69
CA VAL A 489 -7.50 14.79 26.89
C VAL A 489 -7.85 15.46 25.57
N ASP A 490 -9.03 16.07 25.55
CA ASP A 490 -9.46 16.97 24.50
C ASP A 490 -8.92 18.39 24.76
N VAL A 491 -8.25 18.95 23.75
CA VAL A 491 -7.80 20.35 23.75
C VAL A 491 -8.82 21.17 22.96
N ASN A 492 -9.88 21.57 23.66
CA ASN A 492 -11.03 22.25 23.08
C ASN A 492 -10.73 23.70 22.73
N ILE A 493 -11.19 24.18 21.58
CA ILE A 493 -10.98 25.56 21.10
C ILE A 493 -12.26 26.39 21.15
N GLU A 494 -12.13 27.66 21.53
CA GLU A 494 -13.16 28.69 21.45
C GLU A 494 -12.59 29.91 20.72
N ALA A 495 -12.93 30.03 19.44
CA ALA A 495 -12.46 31.08 18.53
C ALA A 495 -13.58 32.06 18.12
N GLY A 496 -14.83 31.86 18.57
CA GLY A 496 -15.96 32.65 18.10
C GLY A 496 -16.14 32.53 16.59
N THR A 497 -16.14 33.65 15.88
CA THR A 497 -16.21 33.70 14.40
C THR A 497 -14.85 33.99 13.75
N ASN A 498 -13.75 33.89 14.51
CA ASN A 498 -12.42 34.21 14.01
C ASN A 498 -11.94 33.16 12.99
N PRO A 499 -11.56 33.58 11.76
CA PRO A 499 -11.01 32.66 10.76
C PRO A 499 -9.57 32.29 11.09
N ILE A 500 -9.27 31.00 11.17
CA ILE A 500 -7.95 30.45 11.48
C ILE A 500 -7.39 29.82 10.20
N SER A 501 -6.16 30.18 9.83
CA SER A 501 -5.50 29.67 8.62
C SER A 501 -4.65 28.44 8.90
N ALA A 502 -4.05 28.38 10.08
CA ALA A 502 -3.30 27.24 10.57
C ALA A 502 -3.13 27.29 12.10
N LEU A 503 -2.79 26.15 12.68
CA LEU A 503 -2.38 26.00 14.07
C LEU A 503 -1.00 25.35 14.10
N ASP A 504 -0.11 25.82 14.97
CA ASP A 504 1.19 25.22 15.28
C ASP A 504 1.43 25.32 16.79
N VAL A 505 1.47 24.17 17.45
CA VAL A 505 1.57 24.07 18.90
C VAL A 505 2.69 23.13 19.33
N GLN A 506 3.22 23.38 20.51
CA GLN A 506 4.08 22.48 21.24
C GLN A 506 3.50 22.29 22.63
N PHE A 507 3.24 21.06 23.03
CA PHE A 507 2.76 20.70 24.36
C PHE A 507 3.91 20.61 25.37
N LYS A 508 3.59 20.73 26.65
CA LYS A 508 4.48 20.48 27.78
C LYS A 508 3.73 19.78 28.91
N THR A 509 4.48 19.07 29.73
CA THR A 509 3.99 18.43 30.94
C THR A 509 4.88 18.74 32.13
N SER A 510 4.33 18.64 33.34
CA SER A 510 5.13 18.62 34.57
C SER A 510 5.98 17.34 34.67
N ASN A 511 7.18 17.45 35.23
CA ASN A 511 8.08 16.29 35.41
C ASN A 511 7.40 15.18 36.22
N GLY A 512 7.34 13.96 35.68
CA GLY A 512 6.76 12.79 36.34
C GLY A 512 5.50 12.24 35.67
N ILE A 513 4.96 12.94 34.67
CA ILE A 513 3.92 12.46 33.75
C ILE A 513 4.40 12.66 32.31
N LYS A 514 3.78 12.03 31.32
CA LYS A 514 4.16 12.21 29.90
C LYS A 514 2.94 12.23 28.99
N ILE A 515 3.03 12.98 27.88
CA ILE A 515 2.10 12.79 26.76
C ILE A 515 2.60 11.57 25.98
N SER A 516 1.79 10.52 25.95
CA SER A 516 2.08 9.26 25.26
C SER A 516 1.59 9.26 23.83
N GLU A 517 0.63 10.13 23.50
CA GLU A 517 0.07 10.23 22.16
C GLU A 517 -0.44 11.66 21.88
N ILE A 518 -0.31 12.09 20.64
CA ILE A 518 -1.02 13.22 20.04
C ILE A 518 -1.74 12.63 18.83
N LEU A 519 -3.06 12.72 18.80
CA LEU A 519 -3.86 12.15 17.72
C LEU A 519 -3.80 13.06 16.49
N ASP A 520 -3.93 12.46 15.31
CA ASP A 520 -3.84 13.14 14.01
C ASP A 520 -5.16 13.78 13.56
N SER A 521 -6.11 13.98 14.47
CA SER A 521 -7.46 14.47 14.18
C SER A 521 -7.82 15.73 14.97
N ALA A 522 -8.65 16.58 14.36
CA ALA A 522 -9.15 17.82 14.94
C ALA A 522 -10.68 17.93 14.73
N ASN A 523 -11.44 17.66 15.78
CA ASN A 523 -12.90 17.75 15.76
C ASN A 523 -13.42 19.19 15.57
N ALA A 524 -12.62 20.20 15.95
CA ALA A 524 -12.95 21.60 15.73
C ALA A 524 -12.80 22.05 14.27
N PHE A 525 -12.12 21.26 13.44
CA PHE A 525 -11.99 21.52 12.01
C PHE A 525 -12.20 20.22 11.23
N PRO A 526 -13.48 19.80 11.04
CA PRO A 526 -13.80 18.52 10.42
C PRO A 526 -13.09 18.32 9.07
N GLY A 527 -12.46 17.15 8.90
CA GLY A 527 -11.71 16.80 7.70
C GLY A 527 -10.29 17.39 7.62
N LYS A 528 -9.78 17.99 8.70
CA LYS A 528 -8.36 18.37 8.83
C LYS A 528 -7.57 17.31 9.60
N THR A 529 -6.40 16.98 9.07
CA THR A 529 -5.43 16.07 9.69
C THR A 529 -4.36 16.88 10.40
N VAL A 530 -4.09 16.52 11.64
CA VAL A 530 -3.06 17.10 12.50
C VAL A 530 -1.73 16.41 12.20
N SER A 531 -0.72 17.16 11.76
CA SER A 531 0.66 16.66 11.67
C SER A 531 1.27 16.67 13.06
N THR A 532 1.78 15.54 13.54
CA THR A 532 2.30 15.39 14.90
C THR A 532 3.78 15.00 14.91
N ASN A 533 4.54 15.55 15.84
CA ASN A 533 5.89 15.10 16.17
C ASN A 533 5.92 14.77 17.67
N MET A 534 5.83 13.49 18.00
CA MET A 534 5.81 13.00 19.37
C MET A 534 7.12 13.21 20.13
N THR A 535 8.25 13.27 19.43
CA THR A 535 9.57 13.52 20.04
C THR A 535 9.67 14.94 20.57
N GLU A 536 9.10 15.90 19.84
CA GLU A 536 9.10 17.31 20.21
C GLU A 536 7.82 17.75 20.93
N LEU A 537 6.84 16.85 21.07
CA LEU A 537 5.47 17.12 21.50
C LEU A 537 4.83 18.27 20.68
N ARG A 538 5.05 18.28 19.37
CA ARG A 538 4.51 19.29 18.46
C ARG A 538 3.34 18.78 17.65
N ALA A 539 2.43 19.69 17.33
CA ALA A 539 1.33 19.42 16.42
C ALA A 539 1.01 20.66 15.57
N ASN A 540 0.78 20.48 14.27
CA ASN A 540 0.38 21.58 13.40
C ASN A 540 -0.52 21.11 12.27
N TYR A 541 -1.35 22.01 11.75
CA TYR A 541 -2.13 21.79 10.54
C TYR A 541 -2.72 23.08 9.98
N ALA A 542 -2.99 23.08 8.67
CA ALA A 542 -3.66 24.17 8.00
C ALA A 542 -5.19 23.97 8.01
N THR A 543 -5.92 25.04 8.26
CA THR A 543 -7.38 25.07 8.35
C THR A 543 -7.99 25.84 7.18
N LEU A 544 -7.48 25.58 5.97
CA LEU A 544 -7.91 26.28 4.74
C LEU A 544 -8.92 25.46 3.92
N LYS A 545 -9.88 26.12 3.26
CA LYS A 545 -10.70 25.56 2.18
C LYS A 545 -10.35 26.30 0.89
N GLY A 546 -9.48 25.70 0.07
CA GLY A 546 -8.75 26.44 -0.97
C GLY A 546 -7.81 27.44 -0.30
N ASP A 547 -7.89 28.72 -0.68
CA ASP A 547 -7.10 29.80 -0.08
C ASP A 547 -7.82 30.50 1.09
N THR A 548 -9.02 30.03 1.48
CA THR A 548 -9.84 30.69 2.51
C THR A 548 -9.71 30.01 3.87
N PRO A 549 -9.27 30.72 4.92
CA PRO A 549 -9.25 30.23 6.31
C PRO A 549 -10.64 29.86 6.85
N LEU A 550 -10.71 28.82 7.68
CA LEU A 550 -11.94 28.29 8.27
C LEU A 550 -12.16 28.83 9.70
N THR A 551 -13.41 28.88 10.13
CA THR A 551 -13.77 29.08 11.54
C THR A 551 -13.84 27.74 12.27
N ALA A 552 -13.41 27.70 13.53
CA ALA A 552 -13.50 26.50 14.35
C ALA A 552 -14.94 26.20 14.78
N ASP A 553 -15.28 24.92 14.90
CA ASP A 553 -16.46 24.47 15.64
C ASP A 553 -16.18 24.63 17.14
N ASN A 554 -16.64 25.75 17.70
CA ASN A 554 -16.36 26.13 19.08
C ASN A 554 -16.79 25.06 20.09
N GLY A 555 -15.94 24.83 21.09
CA GLY A 555 -16.13 23.83 22.14
C GLY A 555 -15.74 22.40 21.73
N LYS A 556 -15.24 22.18 20.51
CA LYS A 556 -14.69 20.90 20.04
C LYS A 556 -13.16 20.87 20.12
N SER A 557 -12.58 19.67 20.08
CA SER A 557 -11.13 19.48 20.19
C SER A 557 -10.40 19.91 18.93
N ALA A 558 -9.50 20.90 19.07
CA ALA A 558 -8.54 21.25 18.02
C ALA A 558 -7.34 20.30 18.02
N PHE A 559 -7.05 19.68 19.16
CA PHE A 559 -6.08 18.61 19.32
C PHE A 559 -6.61 17.62 20.35
N MET A 560 -6.21 16.36 20.23
CA MET A 560 -6.50 15.32 21.21
C MET A 560 -5.19 14.65 21.58
N ILE A 561 -4.98 14.42 22.88
CA ILE A 561 -3.73 13.85 23.40
C ILE A 561 -4.04 12.79 24.46
N THR A 562 -3.11 11.86 24.64
CA THR A 562 -3.16 10.89 25.75
C THR A 562 -2.04 11.22 26.73
N VAL A 563 -2.37 11.31 28.02
CA VAL A 563 -1.44 11.63 29.10
C VAL A 563 -1.31 10.42 30.02
N ASP A 564 -0.10 9.90 30.16
CA ASP A 564 0.22 8.83 31.09
C ASP A 564 0.76 9.37 32.41
N VAL A 565 0.17 8.89 33.49
CA VAL A 565 0.70 8.93 34.85
C VAL A 565 1.29 7.56 35.17
N PRO A 566 2.63 7.43 35.26
CA PRO A 566 3.27 6.17 35.65
C PRO A 566 2.88 5.68 37.05
N ALA A 567 2.94 4.36 37.28
CA ALA A 567 2.79 3.81 38.62
C ALA A 567 3.93 4.31 39.52
N GLY A 568 3.60 4.70 40.75
CA GLY A 568 4.57 5.24 41.69
C GLY A 568 4.93 6.72 41.46
N THR A 569 4.23 7.44 40.58
CA THR A 569 4.32 8.90 40.54
C THR A 569 4.00 9.48 41.92
N PRO A 570 4.87 10.36 42.48
CA PRO A 570 4.67 10.93 43.80
C PRO A 570 3.33 11.67 43.94
N ASP A 571 2.79 11.71 45.16
CA ASP A 571 1.62 12.52 45.46
C ASP A 571 1.92 14.01 45.20
N GLY A 572 1.02 14.70 44.49
CA GLY A 572 1.25 16.08 44.07
C GLY A 572 0.35 16.52 42.92
N THR A 573 0.56 17.77 42.49
CA THR A 573 -0.17 18.39 41.38
C THR A 573 0.73 18.49 40.16
N TYR A 574 0.24 17.97 39.03
CA TYR A 574 0.92 17.96 37.74
C TYR A 574 0.08 18.72 36.72
N THR A 575 0.73 19.37 35.75
CA THR A 575 0.05 20.16 34.71
C THR A 575 0.38 19.69 33.30
N VAL A 576 -0.59 19.82 32.40
CA VAL A 576 -0.44 19.65 30.95
C VAL A 576 -0.93 20.94 30.28
N ASP A 577 -0.09 21.52 29.44
CA ASP A 577 -0.28 22.86 28.88
C ASP A 577 0.53 23.01 27.57
N PHE A 578 0.49 24.17 26.92
CA PHE A 578 1.35 24.50 25.79
C PHE A 578 2.70 25.08 26.25
N ALA A 579 3.80 24.60 25.67
CA ALA A 579 5.08 25.31 25.62
C ALA A 579 5.04 26.43 24.58
N GLN A 580 4.35 26.20 23.47
CA GLN A 580 4.16 27.17 22.40
C GLN A 580 2.78 26.98 21.79
N CYS A 581 2.09 28.07 21.48
CA CYS A 581 0.83 28.02 20.74
C CYS A 581 0.76 29.18 19.76
N LYS A 582 0.83 28.90 18.46
CA LYS A 582 0.72 29.87 17.37
C LYS A 582 -0.54 29.55 16.57
N ILE A 583 -1.49 30.49 16.56
CA ILE A 583 -2.74 30.37 15.81
C ILE A 583 -2.76 31.45 14.75
N PHE A 584 -2.66 31.05 13.49
CA PHE A 584 -2.45 31.97 12.37
C PHE A 584 -3.77 32.54 11.85
N LYS A 585 -3.76 33.81 11.46
CA LYS A 585 -4.91 34.52 10.89
C LYS A 585 -5.00 34.29 9.38
N ASP A 586 -3.90 34.56 8.68
CA ASP A 586 -3.73 34.45 7.23
C ASP A 586 -2.22 34.40 6.86
N ASN A 587 -1.88 34.56 5.57
CA ASN A 587 -0.50 34.59 5.06
C ASN A 587 0.18 35.97 5.12
N THR A 588 -0.43 36.96 5.78
CA THR A 588 0.03 38.37 5.83
C THR A 588 0.10 38.97 7.24
N LYS A 589 -0.55 38.39 8.26
CA LYS A 589 -0.56 38.87 9.65
C LYS A 589 -0.28 37.76 10.67
N PHE A 590 0.64 38.06 11.59
CA PHE A 590 1.13 37.12 12.61
C PHE A 590 0.18 37.03 13.83
N ASN A 591 -0.40 35.84 13.99
CA ASN A 591 -1.05 35.20 15.15
C ASN A 591 -2.22 35.90 15.89
N TYR A 592 -3.21 35.11 16.34
CA TYR A 592 -4.18 35.49 17.37
C TYR A 592 -3.54 35.50 18.76
N ALA A 593 -4.05 36.35 19.66
CA ALA A 593 -3.74 36.22 21.08
C ALA A 593 -4.42 34.97 21.64
N VAL A 594 -3.68 34.14 22.38
CA VAL A 594 -4.16 32.84 22.85
C VAL A 594 -4.39 32.85 24.36
N GLY A 595 -5.58 32.45 24.78
CA GLY A 595 -5.91 32.11 26.17
C GLY A 595 -5.87 30.60 26.38
N VAL A 596 -5.41 30.13 27.55
CA VAL A 596 -5.30 28.68 27.82
C VAL A 596 -5.75 28.36 29.24
N THR A 597 -6.63 27.37 29.35
CA THR A 597 -6.96 26.68 30.61
C THR A 597 -6.28 25.30 30.58
N PRO A 598 -5.17 25.11 31.32
CA PRO A 598 -4.41 23.88 31.30
C PRO A 598 -5.13 22.75 32.05
N LEU A 599 -4.69 21.50 31.81
CA LEU A 599 -5.16 20.35 32.58
C LEU A 599 -4.36 20.28 33.89
N THR A 600 -5.07 20.06 34.99
CA THR A 600 -4.48 19.77 36.31
C THR A 600 -4.72 18.30 36.65
N ILE A 601 -3.66 17.57 36.99
CA ILE A 601 -3.75 16.18 37.46
C ILE A 601 -3.31 16.17 38.92
N VAL A 602 -4.16 15.66 39.80
CA VAL A 602 -3.87 15.53 41.24
C VAL A 602 -3.63 14.05 41.53
N VAL A 603 -2.41 13.71 41.93
CA VAL A 603 -2.03 12.36 42.36
C VAL A 603 -2.08 12.31 43.89
N GLY A 604 -2.89 11.41 44.45
CA GLY A 604 -3.05 11.28 45.91
C GLY A 604 -3.77 12.47 46.56
N LYS A 605 -3.67 12.60 47.89
CA LYS A 605 -4.28 13.74 48.62
C LYS A 605 -3.30 14.92 48.68
N PRO A 606 -3.75 16.18 48.49
CA PRO A 606 -2.84 17.32 48.52
C PRO A 606 -2.18 17.43 49.90
N VAL A 607 -0.84 17.37 49.92
CA VAL A 607 -0.05 17.73 51.10
C VAL A 607 -0.10 19.25 51.22
N THR A 608 -0.83 19.77 52.21
CA THR A 608 -0.65 21.15 52.65
C THR A 608 0.73 21.30 53.27
N THR A 609 1.60 22.04 52.60
CA THR A 609 2.90 22.48 53.12
C THR A 609 2.72 23.29 54.42
N PRO A 610 3.59 23.11 55.42
CA PRO A 610 4.07 24.21 56.22
C PRO A 610 5.54 24.47 55.95
N ASP A 611 5.82 25.76 55.82
CA ASP A 611 7.06 26.53 55.87
C ASP A 611 8.46 25.89 55.93
N VAL A 612 9.31 26.54 55.14
CA VAL A 612 10.78 26.66 55.14
C VAL A 612 11.52 26.13 56.38
N THR A 613 12.51 25.25 56.19
CA THR A 613 13.82 25.43 56.82
C THR A 613 14.95 24.72 56.05
N THR A 614 15.99 25.48 55.74
CA THR A 614 17.29 25.07 55.22
C THR A 614 18.02 24.15 56.20
N LYS A 615 18.49 22.95 55.77
CA LYS A 615 19.77 22.39 56.25
C LYS A 615 20.32 21.19 55.46
N GLU A 616 21.61 21.36 55.14
CA GLU A 616 22.73 20.42 54.99
C GLU A 616 22.63 19.09 54.22
N THR A 617 23.48 19.05 53.20
CA THR A 617 24.15 17.95 52.52
C THR A 617 24.57 16.80 53.44
N THR A 618 24.35 15.55 53.03
CA THR A 618 25.21 14.43 53.43
C THR A 618 25.32 13.38 52.32
N THR A 619 26.55 13.18 51.86
CA THR A 619 26.98 12.19 50.87
C THR A 619 26.92 10.78 51.47
N THR A 620 26.43 9.78 50.73
CA THR A 620 26.71 8.37 51.07
C THR A 620 27.07 7.57 49.83
N THR A 621 28.27 6.98 49.88
CA THR A 621 28.95 6.18 48.87
C THR A 621 28.52 4.71 48.95
N THR A 622 28.39 3.98 47.83
CA THR A 622 28.41 2.50 47.86
C THR A 622 29.09 1.89 46.62
N LYS A 623 30.34 1.49 46.86
CA LYS A 623 31.13 0.33 46.39
C LYS A 623 30.64 -0.52 45.19
N VAL A 624 31.47 -0.57 44.14
CA VAL A 624 31.39 -1.51 42.99
C VAL A 624 32.31 -2.71 43.23
N THR A 625 31.83 -3.91 42.88
CA THR A 625 32.57 -5.18 42.93
C THR A 625 33.19 -5.48 41.56
N THR A 626 34.49 -5.79 41.57
CA THR A 626 35.35 -6.07 40.42
C THR A 626 35.18 -7.51 39.91
N ILE A 627 35.12 -7.69 38.59
CA ILE A 627 35.43 -8.96 37.91
C ILE A 627 36.56 -8.71 36.92
N THR A 628 37.64 -9.46 37.09
CA THR A 628 38.87 -9.42 36.29
C THR A 628 38.79 -10.46 35.19
N THR A 629 39.02 -10.07 33.93
CA THR A 629 39.49 -11.02 32.90
C THR A 629 40.46 -10.37 31.91
N VAL A 630 41.65 -10.96 31.92
CA VAL A 630 42.85 -10.99 31.06
C VAL A 630 42.89 -10.17 29.75
N VAL A 631 44.03 -9.48 29.62
CA VAL A 631 44.54 -8.60 28.56
C VAL A 631 45.08 -9.38 27.35
N THR A 632 44.89 -8.81 26.15
CA THR A 632 45.80 -8.96 25.00
C THR A 632 46.13 -7.56 24.46
N GLU A 633 47.42 -7.29 24.22
CA GLU A 633 48.06 -5.98 23.95
C GLU A 633 48.12 -5.65 22.43
N PRO A 634 48.62 -4.48 21.99
CA PRO A 634 47.87 -3.25 21.74
C PRO A 634 47.76 -2.92 20.23
N THR A 635 46.77 -2.10 19.87
CA THR A 635 46.87 -1.23 18.70
C THR A 635 46.62 0.19 19.17
N THR A 636 47.63 1.04 18.98
CA THR A 636 47.70 2.40 19.49
C THR A 636 46.51 3.23 19.03
N THR A 637 45.73 3.75 19.97
CA THR A 637 44.80 4.86 19.71
C THR A 637 44.95 5.85 20.84
N THR A 638 45.32 7.08 20.47
CA THR A 638 45.54 8.22 21.34
C THR A 638 44.29 8.48 22.18
N VAL A 639 44.33 8.12 23.46
CA VAL A 639 43.28 8.47 24.42
C VAL A 639 43.44 9.94 24.77
N VAL A 640 42.46 10.76 24.40
CA VAL A 640 42.36 12.15 24.83
C VAL A 640 42.09 12.18 26.33
N THR A 641 42.95 12.88 27.06
CA THR A 641 42.86 13.06 28.52
C THR A 641 41.55 13.80 28.88
N PRO A 642 40.79 13.36 29.90
CA PRO A 642 39.63 14.09 30.40
C PRO A 642 40.01 15.52 30.82
N GLY A 643 39.35 16.53 30.24
CA GLY A 643 39.63 17.96 30.47
C GLY A 643 40.48 18.66 29.39
N THR A 644 40.82 17.98 28.29
CA THR A 644 41.55 18.60 27.16
C THR A 644 40.61 19.49 26.33
N LYS A 645 40.95 20.77 26.21
CA LYS A 645 40.29 21.71 25.29
C LYS A 645 40.73 21.42 23.86
N LEU A 646 39.78 21.43 22.93
CA LEU A 646 40.01 21.15 21.51
C LEU A 646 39.77 22.40 20.65
N ASP A 647 40.45 22.47 19.52
CA ASP A 647 40.20 23.48 18.50
C ASP A 647 39.34 22.85 17.39
N VAL A 648 38.51 23.66 16.72
CA VAL A 648 37.75 23.25 15.55
C VAL A 648 38.70 22.98 14.39
N THR A 649 38.58 21.79 13.80
CA THR A 649 39.37 21.42 12.62
C THR A 649 38.70 21.85 11.33
N LEU A 650 37.37 21.72 11.25
CA LEU A 650 36.53 22.16 10.15
C LEU A 650 35.10 22.35 10.64
N TRP A 651 34.57 23.58 10.55
CA TRP A 651 33.19 23.86 10.96
C TRP A 651 32.19 23.08 10.11
N GLY A 652 31.28 22.37 10.77
CA GLY A 652 30.24 21.54 10.16
C GLY A 652 30.64 20.09 9.87
N ASP A 653 31.92 19.72 9.97
CA ASP A 653 32.40 18.35 9.78
C ASP A 653 32.22 17.52 11.06
N THR A 654 30.97 17.08 11.26
CA THR A 654 30.52 16.38 12.47
C THR A 654 31.11 14.97 12.54
N ASN A 655 31.35 14.33 11.39
CA ASN A 655 31.90 12.97 11.33
C ASN A 655 33.45 12.93 11.24
N CYS A 656 34.09 14.10 11.17
CA CYS A 656 35.53 14.30 11.14
C CYS A 656 36.21 13.63 9.94
N ASN A 657 35.58 13.64 8.75
CA ASN A 657 36.14 13.04 7.53
C ASN A 657 36.91 14.05 6.65
N GLY A 658 36.94 15.33 7.03
CA GLY A 658 37.62 16.41 6.30
C GLY A 658 36.76 17.10 5.24
N GLU A 659 35.48 16.73 5.10
CA GLU A 659 34.50 17.32 4.19
C GLU A 659 33.22 17.69 4.95
N VAL A 660 32.44 18.65 4.45
CA VAL A 660 31.13 19.00 5.02
C VAL A 660 30.06 18.59 4.02
N ASN A 661 29.32 17.52 4.32
CA ASN A 661 28.27 16.98 3.44
C ASN A 661 27.10 16.40 4.24
N VAL A 662 26.11 15.82 3.55
CA VAL A 662 24.86 15.35 4.17
C VAL A 662 25.12 14.29 5.26
N ALA A 663 26.22 13.55 5.19
CA ALA A 663 26.57 12.59 6.23
C ALA A 663 26.82 13.27 7.60
N ASP A 664 27.31 14.51 7.63
CA ASP A 664 27.53 15.28 8.85
C ASP A 664 26.21 15.66 9.52
N VAL A 665 25.23 16.08 8.72
CA VAL A 665 23.86 16.39 9.17
C VAL A 665 23.19 15.15 9.76
N VAL A 666 23.34 14.00 9.09
CA VAL A 666 22.77 12.73 9.57
C VAL A 666 23.42 12.31 10.90
N VAL A 667 24.74 12.46 11.00
CA VAL A 667 25.48 12.12 12.23
C VAL A 667 25.11 13.05 13.38
N LEU A 668 24.99 14.35 13.12
CA LEU A 668 24.57 15.34 14.12
C LEU A 668 23.15 15.05 14.61
N ASN A 669 22.21 14.78 13.71
CA ASN A 669 20.83 14.47 14.08
C ASN A 669 20.71 13.17 14.88
N ARG A 670 21.54 12.16 14.58
CA ARG A 670 21.62 10.95 15.41
C ARG A 670 22.18 11.23 16.79
N LEU A 671 23.18 12.10 16.90
CA LEU A 671 23.76 12.50 18.19
C LEU A 671 22.80 13.37 19.03
N LEU A 672 22.00 14.22 18.39
CA LEU A 672 20.95 15.02 19.04
C LEU A 672 19.78 14.14 19.54
N ASN A 673 19.47 13.07 18.80
CA ASN A 673 18.41 12.12 19.14
C ASN A 673 18.84 11.08 20.18
N ASP A 674 20.12 10.67 20.14
CA ASP A 674 20.74 9.78 21.11
C ASP A 674 22.13 10.33 21.51
N PRO A 675 22.25 11.00 22.68
CA PRO A 675 23.53 11.54 23.16
C PRO A 675 24.61 10.49 23.42
N THR A 676 24.24 9.20 23.47
CA THR A 676 25.15 8.06 23.61
C THR A 676 25.64 7.52 22.26
N TYR A 677 25.10 8.02 21.15
CA TYR A 677 25.52 7.66 19.79
C TYR A 677 27.01 7.96 19.59
N ILE A 678 27.79 6.91 19.33
CA ILE A 678 29.22 7.02 19.10
C ILE A 678 29.50 7.13 17.61
N VAL A 679 30.02 8.28 17.21
CA VAL A 679 30.54 8.52 15.86
C VAL A 679 31.94 7.95 15.76
N LYS A 680 32.15 7.07 14.79
CA LYS A 680 33.44 6.44 14.49
C LYS A 680 34.03 7.08 13.25
N HIS A 681 35.30 7.51 13.30
CA HIS A 681 35.99 8.01 12.12
C HIS A 681 35.97 6.94 11.00
N PRO A 682 35.65 7.29 9.75
CA PRO A 682 35.48 6.30 8.68
C PRO A 682 36.74 5.48 8.42
N VAL A 683 37.92 6.12 8.47
CA VAL A 683 39.24 5.50 8.26
C VAL A 683 39.84 4.89 9.53
N THR A 684 39.98 5.66 10.61
CA THR A 684 40.70 5.19 11.82
C THR A 684 39.82 4.39 12.78
N LYS A 685 38.50 4.38 12.58
CA LYS A 685 37.49 3.77 13.47
C LYS A 685 37.57 4.23 14.93
N ALA A 686 38.28 5.32 15.20
CA ALA A 686 38.38 5.93 16.51
C ALA A 686 37.07 6.67 16.85
N ASP A 687 36.75 6.77 18.14
CA ASP A 687 35.66 7.59 18.63
C ASP A 687 35.99 9.06 18.38
N VAL A 688 35.22 9.72 17.53
CA VAL A 688 35.44 11.14 17.20
C VAL A 688 34.43 12.06 17.86
N THR A 689 33.59 11.55 18.76
CA THR A 689 32.49 12.29 19.38
C THR A 689 32.92 13.59 20.06
N ALA A 690 34.12 13.71 20.60
CA ALA A 690 34.59 14.97 21.19
C ALA A 690 34.92 16.02 20.11
N GLN A 691 35.72 15.66 19.10
CA GLN A 691 36.09 16.58 18.01
C GLN A 691 34.90 16.91 17.10
N GLY A 692 34.07 15.90 16.79
CA GLY A 692 32.87 16.06 16.00
C GLY A 692 31.84 16.98 16.67
N LYS A 693 31.73 16.93 18.01
CA LYS A 693 30.90 17.89 18.76
C LYS A 693 31.42 19.32 18.61
N VAL A 694 32.73 19.52 18.74
CA VAL A 694 33.36 20.84 18.61
C VAL A 694 33.18 21.39 17.19
N ASN A 695 33.34 20.56 16.16
CA ASN A 695 33.14 20.95 14.77
C ASN A 695 31.68 21.29 14.43
N ALA A 696 30.71 20.62 15.07
CA ALA A 696 29.29 20.78 14.80
C ALA A 696 28.64 22.02 15.42
N ASP A 697 29.28 22.69 16.38
CA ASP A 697 28.73 23.85 17.12
C ASP A 697 28.80 25.15 16.30
N VAL A 698 28.06 25.22 15.19
CA VAL A 698 28.23 26.26 14.17
C VAL A 698 27.35 27.51 14.37
N VAL A 699 26.26 27.41 15.13
CA VAL A 699 25.30 28.53 15.32
C VAL A 699 25.61 29.36 16.56
N ALA A 700 25.95 28.72 17.68
CA ALA A 700 26.28 29.40 18.92
C ALA A 700 27.58 28.88 19.56
N PRO A 701 28.71 28.87 18.81
CA PRO A 701 29.95 28.27 19.27
C PRO A 701 30.42 28.86 20.59
N GLN A 702 30.93 27.98 21.47
CA GLN A 702 31.61 28.43 22.69
C GLN A 702 32.74 29.43 22.42
N SER A 703 33.44 29.29 21.28
CA SER A 703 34.40 30.27 20.80
C SER A 703 34.24 30.56 19.32
N LYS A 704 34.06 31.83 18.97
CA LYS A 704 33.90 32.28 17.58
C LYS A 704 35.15 32.10 16.73
N ASP A 705 36.32 31.99 17.34
CA ASP A 705 37.59 31.71 16.64
C ASP A 705 37.91 30.20 16.55
N GLY A 706 37.02 29.36 17.10
CA GLY A 706 37.14 27.91 17.07
C GLY A 706 38.22 27.34 17.99
N LYS A 707 38.76 28.11 18.95
CA LYS A 707 39.88 27.66 19.79
C LYS A 707 39.50 27.37 21.24
N GLY A 708 40.16 26.39 21.84
CA GLY A 708 40.13 26.13 23.27
C GLY A 708 38.74 25.75 23.81
N ILE A 709 37.96 25.03 23.01
CA ILE A 709 36.58 24.62 23.29
C ILE A 709 36.59 23.38 24.16
N ASP A 710 35.72 23.33 25.18
CA ASP A 710 35.55 22.14 25.99
C ASP A 710 34.40 21.28 25.42
N PRO A 711 34.70 20.10 24.84
CA PRO A 711 33.69 19.24 24.21
C PRO A 711 32.57 18.80 25.16
N ALA A 712 32.83 18.76 26.47
CA ALA A 712 31.84 18.33 27.47
C ALA A 712 30.74 19.37 27.69
N THR A 713 31.00 20.63 27.33
CA THR A 713 30.07 21.74 27.55
C THR A 713 29.49 22.28 26.24
N VAL A 714 29.85 21.68 25.10
CA VAL A 714 29.33 22.07 23.78
C VAL A 714 27.83 21.80 23.74
N LYS A 715 27.06 22.80 23.28
CA LYS A 715 25.60 22.73 23.22
C LYS A 715 25.15 22.66 21.77
N LEU A 716 25.06 21.44 21.27
CA LEU A 716 24.51 21.20 19.93
C LEU A 716 23.00 21.27 19.96
N THR A 717 22.43 21.88 18.94
CA THR A 717 20.99 22.04 18.75
C THR A 717 20.60 21.72 17.31
N ALA A 718 19.30 21.60 17.05
CA ALA A 718 18.79 21.45 15.69
C ALA A 718 19.20 22.63 14.78
N ALA A 719 19.38 23.83 15.34
CA ALA A 719 19.83 25.00 14.58
C ALA A 719 21.23 24.79 13.98
N ASP A 720 22.13 24.09 14.70
CA ASP A 720 23.44 23.73 14.19
C ASP A 720 23.34 22.78 12.98
N SER A 721 22.44 21.80 13.06
CA SER A 721 22.15 20.89 11.93
C SER A 721 21.56 21.62 10.73
N GLU A 722 20.63 22.55 10.95
CA GLU A 722 20.03 23.35 9.88
C GLU A 722 21.06 24.26 9.20
N ALA A 723 21.98 24.86 9.98
CA ALA A 723 23.04 25.69 9.44
C ALA A 723 24.03 24.89 8.58
N ILE A 724 24.39 23.67 8.99
CA ILE A 724 25.22 22.75 8.18
C ILE A 724 24.49 22.35 6.89
N ALA A 725 23.21 22.02 6.98
CA ALA A 725 22.39 21.65 5.82
C ALA A 725 22.26 22.81 4.81
N MET A 726 22.02 24.03 5.29
CA MET A 726 21.95 25.23 4.44
C MET A 726 23.29 25.51 3.74
N TYR A 727 24.42 25.38 4.45
CA TYR A 727 25.75 25.53 3.86
C TYR A 727 26.01 24.55 2.70
N ILE A 728 25.55 23.29 2.83
CA ILE A 728 25.66 22.27 1.77
C ILE A 728 24.82 22.64 0.55
N LEU A 729 23.60 23.14 0.77
CA LEU A 729 22.69 23.57 -0.30
C LEU A 729 23.22 24.81 -1.04
N GLU A 730 23.84 25.75 -0.32
CA GLU A 730 24.48 26.93 -0.91
C GLU A 730 25.74 26.57 -1.71
N LYS A 731 26.53 25.57 -1.28
CA LYS A 731 27.70 25.08 -2.04
C LYS A 731 27.37 24.13 -3.20
N GLY A 732 26.25 23.41 -3.12
CA GLY A 732 25.73 22.55 -4.18
C GLY A 732 25.02 23.31 -5.31
N SER A 733 24.78 24.60 -5.10
CA SER A 733 24.30 25.51 -6.14
C SER A 733 25.47 25.84 -7.07
N ILE A 734 25.49 25.20 -8.25
CA ILE A 734 26.41 25.56 -9.33
C ILE A 734 26.17 27.04 -9.65
N PRO A 735 27.21 27.91 -9.70
CA PRO A 735 27.03 29.26 -10.20
C PRO A 735 26.53 29.15 -11.64
N THR A 736 25.32 29.61 -11.89
CA THR A 736 24.85 29.84 -13.26
C THR A 736 25.46 31.15 -13.73
N ASP A 737 26.64 31.04 -14.34
CA ASP A 737 27.13 31.96 -15.39
C ASP A 737 27.36 31.14 -16.67
#